data_AF-A0A1H5ZXG2-F1
#
_entry.id   AF-A0A1H5ZXG2-F1
#
_cell.length_a   1.000
_cell.length_b   1.000
_cell.length_c   1.000
_cell.angle_alpha   90.00
_cell.angle_beta   90.00
_cell.angle_gamma   90.00
#
_symmetry.space_group_name_H-M   'P 1'
#
loop_
_entity.id
_entity.type
_entity.pdbx_description
1 polymer ?
#
loop_
_entity_poly.entity_id
_entity_poly.type
_entity_poly.pdbx_seq_one_letter_code
_entity_poly.pdbx_strand_id
1 'polypeptide(L)'
;MAKPSGKGKGGNDGGDGTTDSGGGKVRGTNGNDVFTSTSGNELFQGREGTDTLILNGSVWDYDWNVELHERGVDWTILDTTGADGEDSLSSVEILQFDDATIVLGQDTPMEIIADAPERFVVYEDETDSFNLIIQDLDDTDVDVKFETGLWSQDRDYADLTILQNLDSDHNRYGAHSVQRVYEFTYDYVEGDVSLAEGEEYVQTVTLMATTTSSEDFFGYTEEETRAITFDLVIIGQNDAPTIGAGASFTTNQVAGDVFDLSGLGDDIDSDDDGATLDYEIVSVTQQYTYYSYPLSFSTDGSTLVMSGDGLPVGMTTDEEAWAQVEFRAVDRHGATSATTAEVDIVVQGTATERVRASVLDENGNIDLSSVAFGPDDVVDYGPDILFDTIDLDPALIAPMLEYTLGDDVRHITAGTISGFEFETDATATADGGIGADTLIFTFESPVESYFALNSIETGYGEDVVIVDITGAPETYHYGTSIDTGAQSDQVIIRQDASVNAWLMPDVFTGSGHDVVDIEFVWDGTGDYSQLMLQPNVSLWSGDDTFRFVATSSTGNAAGYNLTFGVDAGDGDDYLVIDTSGLPAGTPIPGGLGDAYNIYNEQYPGGAGGHISLGAGSDTLELAVSDPFYGERTLVVTGNAFYEEGADWDHVILTEWTQADLDINMFTDDYGRAGFRLSTDGGQHVELIGIQQVTFADGTDWVL
;
A
#
# COMPACT_ATOMS: atom_id res chain seq x y z
N MET A 1 12.57 -76.87 -23.45
CA MET A 1 12.21 -77.68 -24.65
C MET A 1 13.51 -78.03 -25.40
N ALA A 2 13.64 -79.28 -25.89
CA ALA A 2 14.77 -79.91 -26.61
C ALA A 2 15.88 -80.66 -25.81
N LYS A 3 15.99 -81.97 -26.11
CA LYS A 3 17.05 -82.93 -25.69
C LYS A 3 18.21 -82.94 -26.70
N PRO A 4 19.41 -83.40 -26.28
CA PRO A 4 20.00 -84.62 -26.87
C PRO A 4 20.58 -85.56 -25.78
N SER A 5 20.26 -86.86 -25.71
CA SER A 5 20.74 -88.00 -26.52
C SER A 5 22.22 -88.36 -26.32
N GLY A 6 22.50 -89.41 -25.53
CA GLY A 6 23.76 -90.17 -25.60
C GLY A 6 24.04 -91.09 -24.40
N LYS A 7 23.88 -92.41 -24.57
CA LYS A 7 24.11 -93.48 -23.59
C LYS A 7 25.59 -93.67 -23.21
N GLY A 8 25.86 -93.97 -21.94
CA GLY A 8 27.09 -94.61 -21.45
C GLY A 8 26.86 -95.26 -20.08
N LYS A 9 27.26 -96.52 -19.92
CA LYS A 9 26.95 -97.43 -18.80
C LYS A 9 27.77 -97.17 -17.53
N GLY A 10 27.18 -97.53 -16.39
CA GLY A 10 27.85 -97.87 -15.11
C GLY A 10 27.18 -97.14 -13.96
N GLY A 11 26.62 -97.74 -12.92
CA GLY A 11 26.50 -99.10 -12.40
C GLY A 11 25.50 -99.00 -11.25
N ASN A 12 24.88 -100.12 -10.87
CA ASN A 12 24.02 -100.22 -9.69
C ASN A 12 24.64 -99.54 -8.46
N ASP A 13 23.85 -98.77 -7.72
CA ASP A 13 23.28 -99.24 -6.45
C ASP A 13 22.07 -98.38 -6.10
N GLY A 14 20.89 -98.85 -6.48
CA GLY A 14 19.65 -98.44 -5.85
C GLY A 14 19.54 -99.19 -4.53
N GLY A 15 19.93 -98.52 -3.45
CA GLY A 15 19.62 -98.91 -2.09
C GLY A 15 18.27 -98.31 -1.69
N ASP A 16 17.21 -99.11 -1.86
CA ASP A 16 15.86 -98.86 -1.37
C ASP A 16 15.89 -98.78 0.17
N GLY A 17 16.00 -97.56 0.71
CA GLY A 17 15.74 -97.23 2.10
C GLY A 17 14.24 -97.29 2.34
N THR A 18 13.80 -98.43 2.87
CA THR A 18 12.39 -98.75 3.15
C THR A 18 11.68 -97.64 3.94
N THR A 19 10.66 -97.04 3.34
CA THR A 19 9.65 -96.20 4.02
C THR A 19 8.75 -97.10 4.88
N ASP A 20 8.90 -97.07 6.20
CA ASP A 20 7.88 -97.58 7.11
C ASP A 20 6.94 -96.41 7.45
N SER A 21 5.66 -96.62 7.20
CA SER A 21 4.61 -95.63 7.44
C SER A 21 4.31 -95.57 8.93
N GLY A 22 4.92 -94.59 9.61
CA GLY A 22 4.55 -94.14 10.96
C GLY A 22 5.70 -94.25 11.96
N GLY A 23 6.42 -93.13 12.16
CA GLY A 23 7.24 -92.85 13.33
C GLY A 23 8.28 -93.93 13.64
N GLY A 24 9.46 -93.82 13.05
CA GLY A 24 10.49 -94.85 13.14
C GLY A 24 11.91 -94.35 12.97
N LYS A 25 12.87 -95.21 13.32
CA LYS A 25 14.29 -94.93 13.17
C LYS A 25 14.76 -95.26 11.75
N VAL A 26 15.11 -94.24 10.98
CA VAL A 26 15.61 -94.35 9.60
C VAL A 26 17.13 -94.24 9.62
N ARG A 27 17.83 -95.20 8.99
CA ARG A 27 19.30 -95.24 8.98
C ARG A 27 19.84 -95.31 7.56
N GLY A 28 20.73 -94.39 7.25
CA GLY A 28 21.55 -94.35 6.06
C GLY A 28 22.64 -95.41 6.00
N THR A 29 23.35 -95.40 4.88
CA THR A 29 24.52 -96.18 4.54
C THR A 29 25.80 -95.48 5.05
N ASN A 30 26.93 -95.63 4.34
CA ASN A 30 28.16 -94.89 4.61
C ASN A 30 28.53 -94.03 3.38
N GLY A 31 27.57 -93.79 2.48
CA GLY A 31 27.69 -92.87 1.36
C GLY A 31 26.51 -91.92 1.38
N ASN A 32 26.48 -90.97 0.44
CA ASN A 32 25.45 -89.93 0.39
C ASN A 32 24.05 -90.51 0.22
N ASP A 33 23.21 -90.35 1.22
CA ASP A 33 21.82 -90.79 1.25
C ASP A 33 20.85 -89.62 1.09
N VAL A 34 19.64 -89.93 0.59
CA VAL A 34 18.52 -88.98 0.52
C VAL A 34 17.34 -89.58 1.26
N PHE A 35 16.89 -88.88 2.28
CA PHE A 35 15.71 -89.18 3.07
C PHE A 35 14.55 -88.28 2.65
N THR A 36 13.33 -88.73 2.87
CA THR A 36 12.13 -87.92 2.71
C THR A 36 11.31 -88.06 3.98
N SER A 37 11.01 -86.93 4.61
CA SER A 37 10.17 -86.89 5.81
C SER A 37 8.74 -87.31 5.48
N THR A 38 8.02 -87.77 6.49
CA THR A 38 6.60 -88.10 6.42
C THR A 38 5.85 -87.37 7.52
N SER A 39 4.53 -87.49 7.55
CA SER A 39 3.69 -86.94 8.62
C SER A 39 3.87 -87.63 9.99
N GLY A 40 4.94 -88.39 10.20
CA GLY A 40 5.27 -89.11 11.43
C GLY A 40 6.51 -88.51 12.09
N ASN A 41 6.79 -88.87 13.35
CA ASN A 41 7.99 -88.42 14.04
C ASN A 41 9.13 -89.42 13.80
N GLU A 42 10.07 -89.07 12.93
CA GLU A 42 11.17 -89.94 12.54
C GLU A 42 12.49 -89.62 13.26
N LEU A 43 13.37 -90.62 13.37
CA LEU A 43 14.76 -90.42 13.77
C LEU A 43 15.68 -90.78 12.61
N PHE A 44 16.18 -89.77 11.91
CA PHE A 44 17.10 -89.91 10.78
C PHE A 44 18.56 -90.03 11.26
N GLN A 45 19.29 -91.01 10.72
CA GLN A 45 20.73 -91.17 10.96
C GLN A 45 21.46 -91.34 9.63
N GLY A 46 22.12 -90.29 9.11
CA GLY A 46 22.82 -90.36 7.82
C GLY A 46 24.10 -91.21 7.89
N ARG A 47 24.95 -90.95 8.90
CA ARG A 47 26.24 -91.60 9.21
C ARG A 47 27.43 -90.97 8.48
N GLU A 48 28.14 -91.72 7.63
CA GLU A 48 29.26 -91.21 6.84
C GLU A 48 28.72 -90.87 5.46
N GLY A 49 29.12 -89.75 4.87
CA GLY A 49 28.57 -89.28 3.60
C GLY A 49 28.21 -87.81 3.69
N THR A 50 27.52 -87.33 2.66
CA THR A 50 26.76 -86.07 2.70
C THR A 50 25.31 -86.44 2.50
N ASP A 51 24.54 -86.36 3.57
CA ASP A 51 23.19 -86.90 3.63
C ASP A 51 22.16 -85.76 3.58
N THR A 52 21.08 -85.96 2.81
CA THR A 52 20.03 -84.95 2.59
C THR A 52 18.70 -85.45 3.15
N LEU A 53 18.00 -84.64 3.93
CA LEU A 53 16.58 -84.84 4.28
C LEU A 53 15.71 -83.88 3.46
N ILE A 54 14.73 -84.43 2.74
CA ILE A 54 13.70 -83.66 2.03
C ILE A 54 12.49 -83.51 2.96
N LEU A 55 12.06 -82.28 3.17
CA LEU A 55 10.91 -81.86 3.99
C LEU A 55 9.82 -81.28 3.06
N ASN A 56 8.55 -81.53 3.37
CA ASN A 56 7.40 -81.19 2.52
C ASN A 56 6.74 -79.87 2.93
N GLY A 57 7.46 -78.75 2.81
CA GLY A 57 6.97 -77.41 3.14
C GLY A 57 8.02 -76.31 2.94
N SER A 58 7.63 -75.06 3.21
CA SER A 58 8.57 -73.92 3.24
C SER A 58 9.51 -74.05 4.44
N VAL A 59 10.76 -73.57 4.34
CA VAL A 59 11.69 -73.51 5.48
C VAL A 59 11.08 -72.79 6.70
N TRP A 60 10.18 -71.82 6.46
CA TRP A 60 9.47 -71.03 7.46
C TRP A 60 8.24 -71.74 8.08
N ASP A 61 7.89 -72.93 7.58
CA ASP A 61 6.84 -73.78 8.14
C ASP A 61 7.35 -74.69 9.27
N TYR A 62 8.66 -74.74 9.51
CA TYR A 62 9.29 -75.62 10.49
C TYR A 62 9.94 -74.84 11.63
N ASP A 63 9.74 -75.34 12.85
CA ASP A 63 10.48 -74.93 14.04
C ASP A 63 11.72 -75.81 14.21
N TRP A 64 12.82 -75.19 14.62
CA TRP A 64 14.12 -75.84 14.72
C TRP A 64 14.62 -75.84 16.15
N ASN A 65 15.22 -76.96 16.57
CA ASN A 65 15.86 -77.08 17.87
C ASN A 65 17.14 -77.89 17.75
N VAL A 66 18.17 -77.51 18.52
CA VAL A 66 19.47 -78.18 18.54
C VAL A 66 19.75 -78.73 19.93
N GLU A 67 20.04 -80.03 20.02
CA GLU A 67 20.45 -80.67 21.27
C GLU A 67 21.91 -81.10 21.20
N LEU A 68 22.78 -80.37 21.92
CA LEU A 68 24.20 -80.68 22.04
C LEU A 68 24.41 -81.95 22.90
N HIS A 69 24.86 -83.04 22.29
CA HIS A 69 25.21 -84.27 22.98
C HIS A 69 26.73 -84.53 22.98
N GLU A 70 27.24 -85.29 23.96
CA GLU A 70 28.67 -85.68 24.05
C GLU A 70 29.20 -86.48 22.83
N ARG A 71 28.33 -86.84 21.88
CA ARG A 71 28.63 -87.68 20.70
C ARG A 71 28.37 -87.00 19.34
N GLY A 72 27.89 -85.76 19.31
CA GLY A 72 27.54 -85.03 18.08
C GLY A 72 26.41 -84.02 18.31
N VAL A 73 26.08 -83.25 17.28
CA VAL A 73 24.90 -82.36 17.24
C VAL A 73 23.71 -83.18 16.74
N ASP A 74 22.65 -83.28 17.54
CA ASP A 74 21.37 -83.85 17.12
C ASP A 74 20.39 -82.68 16.91
N TRP A 75 19.77 -82.61 15.73
CA TRP A 75 18.76 -81.59 15.40
C TRP A 75 17.36 -82.17 15.63
N THR A 76 16.41 -81.33 16.01
CA THR A 76 14.99 -81.65 15.98
C THR A 76 14.29 -80.60 15.11
N ILE A 77 13.58 -81.06 14.08
CA ILE A 77 12.80 -80.23 13.18
C ILE A 77 11.33 -80.56 13.41
N LEU A 78 10.53 -79.57 13.75
CA LEU A 78 9.11 -79.71 14.01
C LEU A 78 8.32 -78.98 12.93
N ASP A 79 7.54 -79.68 12.13
CA ASP A 79 6.60 -79.02 11.24
C ASP A 79 5.42 -78.40 12.01
N THR A 80 5.18 -77.11 11.76
CA THR A 80 4.10 -76.34 12.39
C THR A 80 2.78 -76.36 11.60
N THR A 81 2.80 -76.87 10.38
CA THR A 81 1.66 -76.92 9.45
C THR A 81 0.96 -78.29 9.42
N GLY A 82 1.67 -79.35 9.81
CA GLY A 82 1.19 -80.74 9.87
C GLY A 82 1.29 -81.53 8.54
N ALA A 83 2.07 -81.03 7.59
CA ALA A 83 2.56 -81.75 6.41
C ALA A 83 3.54 -82.89 6.78
N ASP A 84 4.43 -82.67 7.74
CA ASP A 84 5.41 -83.58 8.32
C ASP A 84 5.21 -83.73 9.85
N GLY A 85 6.06 -84.51 10.53
CA GLY A 85 6.06 -84.66 11.99
C GLY A 85 7.19 -83.93 12.71
N GLU A 86 7.47 -84.34 13.95
CA GLU A 86 8.65 -83.90 14.73
C GLU A 86 9.79 -84.89 14.51
N ASP A 87 10.77 -84.48 13.70
CA ASP A 87 11.87 -85.32 13.25
C ASP A 87 13.16 -85.01 13.99
N SER A 88 13.85 -86.03 14.49
CA SER A 88 15.19 -85.92 15.04
C SER A 88 16.23 -86.37 14.02
N LEU A 89 17.32 -85.62 13.87
CA LEU A 89 18.37 -85.86 12.89
C LEU A 89 19.72 -86.01 13.59
N SER A 90 20.48 -87.02 13.16
CA SER A 90 21.85 -87.25 13.60
C SER A 90 22.72 -87.54 12.39
N SER A 91 23.85 -86.83 12.24
CA SER A 91 24.74 -86.97 11.07
C SER A 91 23.99 -86.84 9.74
N VAL A 92 23.21 -85.75 9.58
CA VAL A 92 22.60 -85.30 8.32
C VAL A 92 23.16 -83.90 8.07
N GLU A 93 23.53 -83.59 6.83
CA GLU A 93 24.22 -82.33 6.50
C GLU A 93 23.36 -81.37 5.68
N ILE A 94 22.33 -81.84 4.99
CA ILE A 94 21.53 -81.01 4.08
C ILE A 94 20.04 -81.21 4.35
N LEU A 95 19.31 -80.11 4.40
CA LEU A 95 17.86 -80.07 4.49
C LEU A 95 17.32 -79.40 3.24
N GLN A 96 16.40 -80.07 2.57
CA GLN A 96 15.79 -79.56 1.34
C GLN A 96 14.31 -79.32 1.60
N PHE A 97 13.92 -78.05 1.51
CA PHE A 97 12.55 -77.55 1.60
C PHE A 97 12.00 -77.28 0.19
N ASP A 98 10.74 -76.90 0.09
CA ASP A 98 10.12 -76.50 -1.17
C ASP A 98 10.71 -75.20 -1.75
N ASP A 99 11.16 -74.30 -0.87
CA ASP A 99 11.66 -72.96 -1.19
C ASP A 99 13.15 -72.73 -0.88
N ALA A 100 13.77 -73.56 -0.06
CA ALA A 100 15.17 -73.42 0.34
C ALA A 100 15.92 -74.76 0.41
N THR A 101 17.26 -74.70 0.38
CA THR A 101 18.12 -75.83 0.73
C THR A 101 19.14 -75.34 1.73
N ILE A 102 19.04 -75.84 2.97
CA ILE A 102 19.87 -75.44 4.09
C ILE A 102 20.97 -76.49 4.26
N VAL A 103 22.22 -76.07 4.26
CA VAL A 103 23.35 -76.94 4.61
C VAL A 103 23.62 -76.73 6.10
N LEU A 104 23.34 -77.75 6.90
CA LEU A 104 23.54 -77.71 8.34
C LEU A 104 25.02 -77.45 8.66
N GLY A 105 25.28 -76.40 9.45
CA GLY A 105 26.63 -75.97 9.74
C GLY A 105 27.22 -75.04 8.67
N GLN A 106 26.39 -74.33 7.92
CA GLN A 106 26.77 -73.18 7.08
C GLN A 106 25.81 -72.01 7.36
N ASP A 107 26.35 -70.80 7.23
CA ASP A 107 25.63 -69.53 7.33
C ASP A 107 24.57 -69.40 6.22
N THR A 108 23.36 -68.97 6.58
CA THR A 108 22.30 -68.67 5.61
C THR A 108 22.27 -67.17 5.32
N PRO A 109 22.21 -66.76 4.04
CA PRO A 109 22.24 -65.34 3.73
C PRO A 109 20.94 -64.65 4.14
N MET A 110 21.07 -63.44 4.67
CA MET A 110 19.93 -62.60 5.00
C MET A 110 19.04 -62.32 3.76
N GLU A 111 17.72 -62.29 3.97
CA GLU A 111 16.73 -61.99 2.95
C GLU A 111 15.97 -60.69 3.25
N ILE A 112 15.82 -59.85 2.23
CA ILE A 112 15.03 -58.61 2.28
C ILE A 112 13.72 -58.89 1.54
N ILE A 113 12.61 -58.97 2.29
CA ILE A 113 11.30 -59.43 1.78
C ILE A 113 10.53 -58.28 1.12
N ALA A 114 10.63 -57.09 1.70
CA ALA A 114 10.11 -55.85 1.14
C ALA A 114 11.31 -54.94 0.91
N ASP A 115 11.66 -54.71 -0.35
CA ASP A 115 12.75 -53.81 -0.72
C ASP A 115 12.31 -52.35 -0.52
N ALA A 116 13.27 -51.46 -0.30
CA ALA A 116 13.00 -50.04 -0.37
C ALA A 116 12.45 -49.69 -1.77
N PRO A 117 11.51 -48.74 -1.88
CA PRO A 117 11.04 -48.30 -3.19
C PRO A 117 12.23 -47.75 -4.00
N GLU A 118 12.27 -47.94 -5.32
CA GLU A 118 13.35 -47.35 -6.15
C GLU A 118 13.37 -45.81 -6.01
N ARG A 119 12.18 -45.21 -5.91
CA ARG A 119 11.97 -43.79 -5.58
C ARG A 119 10.95 -43.67 -4.46
N PHE A 120 11.33 -43.02 -3.37
CA PHE A 120 10.43 -42.59 -2.31
C PHE A 120 10.12 -41.10 -2.54
N VAL A 121 8.90 -40.81 -2.99
CA VAL A 121 8.46 -39.46 -3.36
C VAL A 121 7.65 -38.89 -2.22
N VAL A 122 8.07 -37.74 -1.72
CA VAL A 122 7.42 -36.97 -0.66
C VAL A 122 7.25 -35.53 -1.12
N TYR A 123 6.31 -34.83 -0.50
CA TYR A 123 6.13 -33.39 -0.69
C TYR A 123 6.69 -32.65 0.52
N GLU A 124 7.15 -31.42 0.32
CA GLU A 124 7.39 -30.50 1.45
C GLU A 124 6.10 -30.35 2.26
N ASP A 125 6.23 -30.02 3.55
CA ASP A 125 5.16 -29.97 4.56
C ASP A 125 4.47 -31.29 4.91
N GLU A 126 4.88 -32.41 4.32
CA GLU A 126 4.31 -33.72 4.60
C GLU A 126 5.28 -34.62 5.39
N THR A 127 4.71 -35.54 6.17
CA THR A 127 5.40 -36.67 6.77
C THR A 127 4.96 -37.93 6.05
N ASP A 128 5.89 -38.76 5.59
CA ASP A 128 5.57 -40.05 4.95
C ASP A 128 6.50 -41.16 5.44
N SER A 129 6.08 -42.42 5.29
CA SER A 129 6.86 -43.57 5.72
C SER A 129 6.70 -44.79 4.82
N PHE A 130 7.70 -45.69 4.86
CA PHE A 130 7.57 -47.03 4.29
C PHE A 130 8.17 -48.08 5.22
N ASN A 131 7.68 -49.31 5.10
CA ASN A 131 8.17 -50.44 5.88
C ASN A 131 9.19 -51.26 5.09
N LEU A 132 10.32 -51.56 5.73
CA LEU A 132 11.34 -52.50 5.30
C LEU A 132 11.23 -53.77 6.13
N ILE A 133 11.26 -54.93 5.47
CA ILE A 133 11.18 -56.22 6.15
C ILE A 133 12.42 -57.04 5.84
N ILE A 134 13.14 -57.41 6.88
CA ILE A 134 14.36 -58.23 6.80
C ILE A 134 14.15 -59.49 7.62
N GLN A 135 14.55 -60.61 7.03
CA GLN A 135 14.52 -61.90 7.70
C GLN A 135 15.85 -62.63 7.55
N ASP A 136 16.17 -63.37 8.59
CA ASP A 136 17.33 -64.25 8.63
C ASP A 136 16.93 -65.54 9.38
N LEU A 137 17.38 -66.69 8.89
CA LEU A 137 17.02 -67.99 9.46
C LEU A 137 17.93 -68.38 10.63
N ASP A 138 19.18 -67.94 10.64
CA ASP A 138 20.19 -68.35 11.61
C ASP A 138 20.78 -67.20 12.45
N ASP A 139 20.61 -65.95 12.02
CA ASP A 139 20.95 -64.79 12.84
C ASP A 139 19.82 -64.30 13.75
N THR A 140 20.18 -64.00 15.00
CA THR A 140 19.23 -63.56 16.05
C THR A 140 19.12 -62.05 16.21
N ASP A 141 20.10 -61.30 15.69
CA ASP A 141 20.07 -59.85 15.71
C ASP A 141 20.13 -59.29 14.31
N VAL A 142 19.05 -58.63 13.92
CA VAL A 142 18.96 -57.84 12.69
C VAL A 142 18.96 -56.39 13.12
N ASP A 143 19.76 -55.57 12.46
CA ASP A 143 19.90 -54.14 12.71
C ASP A 143 19.85 -53.37 11.39
N VAL A 144 19.14 -52.25 11.35
CA VAL A 144 19.04 -51.40 10.15
C VAL A 144 19.35 -49.98 10.57
N LYS A 145 20.44 -49.46 10.01
CA LYS A 145 20.92 -48.11 10.28
C LYS A 145 21.21 -47.39 8.99
N PHE A 146 21.36 -46.08 9.05
CA PHE A 146 21.98 -45.37 7.95
C PHE A 146 23.47 -45.76 7.81
N GLU A 147 24.08 -45.47 6.66
CA GLU A 147 25.53 -45.68 6.43
C GLU A 147 26.44 -45.00 7.46
N THR A 148 25.94 -44.00 8.20
CA THR A 148 26.63 -43.34 9.31
C THR A 148 26.65 -44.16 10.60
N GLY A 149 25.90 -45.26 10.67
CA GLY A 149 25.69 -46.08 11.86
C GLY A 149 24.66 -45.52 12.85
N LEU A 150 23.90 -44.50 12.47
CA LEU A 150 22.85 -43.87 13.27
C LEU A 150 21.46 -44.36 12.86
N TRP A 151 20.48 -44.16 13.76
CA TRP A 151 19.06 -44.45 13.54
C TRP A 151 18.27 -43.24 13.04
N SER A 152 18.87 -42.04 13.13
CA SER A 152 18.31 -40.80 12.61
C SER A 152 19.40 -39.98 11.93
N GLN A 153 19.00 -39.15 10.98
CA GLN A 153 19.85 -38.17 10.32
C GLN A 153 19.06 -36.90 10.02
N ASP A 154 19.59 -35.77 10.49
CA ASP A 154 19.13 -34.45 10.11
C ASP A 154 19.73 -34.12 8.73
N ARG A 155 18.87 -33.78 7.77
CA ARG A 155 19.26 -33.37 6.40
C ARG A 155 18.64 -32.02 6.08
N ASP A 156 19.12 -31.40 5.00
CA ASP A 156 18.77 -30.02 4.64
C ASP A 156 17.25 -29.76 4.52
N TYR A 157 16.45 -30.78 4.23
CA TYR A 157 15.00 -30.69 4.01
C TYR A 157 14.15 -31.59 4.92
N ALA A 158 14.76 -32.37 5.81
CA ALA A 158 14.02 -33.31 6.67
C ALA A 158 14.87 -34.00 7.72
N ASP A 159 14.19 -34.43 8.78
CA ASP A 159 14.68 -35.42 9.71
C ASP A 159 14.27 -36.82 9.23
N LEU A 160 15.27 -37.66 8.94
CA LEU A 160 15.05 -39.05 8.55
C LEU A 160 15.22 -39.96 9.75
N THR A 161 14.26 -40.85 10.01
CA THR A 161 14.31 -41.77 11.16
C THR A 161 14.02 -43.20 10.75
N ILE A 162 14.71 -44.16 11.37
CA ILE A 162 14.44 -45.60 11.25
C ILE A 162 13.93 -46.07 12.61
N LEU A 163 12.68 -46.53 12.66
CA LEU A 163 12.07 -47.07 13.86
C LEU A 163 11.90 -48.57 13.71
N GLN A 164 12.46 -49.33 14.65
CA GLN A 164 12.17 -50.75 14.74
C GLN A 164 10.73 -50.94 15.23
N ASN A 165 9.86 -51.46 14.37
CA ASN A 165 8.48 -51.75 14.74
C ASN A 165 8.41 -53.14 15.37
N LEU A 166 8.19 -53.21 16.69
CA LEU A 166 8.16 -54.46 17.46
C LEU A 166 6.95 -55.37 17.14
N ASP A 167 6.08 -54.98 16.21
CA ASP A 167 4.84 -55.68 15.87
C ASP A 167 4.96 -56.65 14.67
N SER A 168 6.16 -57.18 14.43
CA SER A 168 6.31 -58.45 13.69
C SER A 168 6.11 -59.59 14.68
N ASP A 169 4.86 -60.01 14.87
CA ASP A 169 4.42 -61.20 15.61
C ASP A 169 5.50 -61.85 16.48
N HIS A 170 5.48 -61.52 17.77
CA HIS A 170 6.29 -62.13 18.83
C HIS A 170 5.95 -63.63 19.05
N ASN A 171 5.58 -64.37 18.00
CA ASN A 171 5.00 -65.70 18.12
C ASN A 171 5.08 -66.55 16.83
N ARG A 172 6.28 -67.02 16.49
CA ARG A 172 6.49 -68.45 16.22
C ARG A 172 7.75 -68.88 16.97
N TYR A 173 7.53 -69.55 18.10
CA TYR A 173 8.57 -70.08 18.97
C TYR A 173 9.30 -71.26 18.31
N GLY A 174 10.17 -70.96 17.34
CA GLY A 174 11.31 -71.79 16.97
C GLY A 174 12.58 -71.03 17.34
N ALA A 175 13.57 -71.66 17.95
CA ALA A 175 14.76 -70.93 18.37
C ALA A 175 15.57 -70.49 17.13
N HIS A 176 15.81 -69.19 17.01
CA HIS A 176 16.85 -68.50 16.21
C HIS A 176 16.49 -67.84 14.85
N SER A 177 15.33 -68.07 14.23
CA SER A 177 14.93 -67.29 13.04
C SER A 177 14.27 -65.97 13.42
N VAL A 178 14.69 -64.87 12.79
CA VAL A 178 14.20 -63.51 13.12
C VAL A 178 13.74 -62.80 11.86
N GLN A 179 12.45 -62.44 11.84
CA GLN A 179 11.89 -61.45 10.93
C GLN A 179 11.71 -60.14 11.71
N ARG A 180 12.22 -59.02 11.18
CA ARG A 180 12.03 -57.68 11.75
C ARG A 180 11.45 -56.72 10.73
N VAL A 181 10.56 -55.85 11.19
CA VAL A 181 9.99 -54.76 10.42
C VAL A 181 10.59 -53.44 10.92
N TYR A 182 11.12 -52.66 9.99
CA TYR A 182 11.62 -51.31 10.22
C TYR A 182 10.74 -50.32 9.46
N GLU A 183 10.31 -49.27 10.13
CA GLU A 183 9.65 -48.14 9.50
C GLU A 183 10.71 -47.06 9.23
N PHE A 184 10.88 -46.71 7.95
CA PHE A 184 11.61 -45.51 7.56
C PHE A 184 10.62 -44.36 7.52
N THR A 185 10.90 -43.27 8.22
CA THR A 185 10.07 -42.07 8.28
C THR A 185 10.86 -40.88 7.72
N TYR A 186 10.20 -40.13 6.83
CA TYR A 186 10.56 -38.78 6.43
C TYR A 186 9.66 -37.81 7.20
N ASP A 187 10.27 -36.89 7.94
CA ASP A 187 9.56 -35.80 8.61
C ASP A 187 10.14 -34.47 8.12
N TYR A 188 9.35 -33.70 7.37
CA TYR A 188 9.77 -32.40 6.88
C TYR A 188 10.10 -31.47 8.06
N VAL A 189 11.22 -30.77 7.96
CA VAL A 189 11.62 -29.75 8.93
C VAL A 189 11.89 -28.49 8.14
N GLU A 190 11.02 -27.50 8.35
CA GLU A 190 11.13 -26.18 7.74
C GLU A 190 12.49 -25.55 8.08
N GLY A 191 13.31 -25.35 7.04
CA GLY A 191 14.64 -24.76 7.12
C GLY A 191 14.63 -23.25 6.86
N ASP A 192 15.79 -22.67 6.55
CA ASP A 192 15.88 -21.29 6.02
C ASP A 192 15.70 -21.24 4.48
N VAL A 193 15.39 -22.38 3.84
CA VAL A 193 15.25 -22.55 2.39
C VAL A 193 14.16 -23.58 2.10
N SER A 194 13.24 -23.27 1.18
CA SER A 194 12.19 -24.17 0.67
C SER A 194 12.37 -24.38 -0.84
N LEU A 195 11.71 -25.38 -1.43
CA LEU A 195 11.74 -25.63 -2.87
C LEU A 195 10.50 -25.00 -3.51
N ALA A 196 10.70 -24.34 -4.66
CA ALA A 196 9.57 -23.79 -5.43
C ALA A 196 8.53 -24.86 -5.82
N GLU A 197 7.29 -24.45 -6.06
CA GLU A 197 6.20 -25.38 -6.43
C GLU A 197 6.61 -26.32 -7.58
N GLY A 198 6.67 -27.62 -7.28
CA GLY A 198 7.03 -28.66 -8.24
C GLY A 198 8.52 -28.79 -8.57
N GLU A 199 9.41 -28.03 -7.93
CA GLU A 199 10.85 -28.28 -7.95
C GLU A 199 11.16 -29.63 -7.26
N GLU A 200 12.05 -30.43 -7.87
CA GLU A 200 12.46 -31.73 -7.31
C GLU A 200 13.88 -31.67 -6.73
N TYR A 201 14.02 -31.98 -5.44
CA TYR A 201 15.30 -32.32 -4.84
C TYR A 201 15.44 -33.84 -4.73
N VAL A 202 16.44 -34.40 -5.41
CA VAL A 202 16.68 -35.85 -5.44
C VAL A 202 17.97 -36.20 -4.72
N GLN A 203 17.89 -37.12 -3.76
CA GLN A 203 19.03 -37.60 -3.00
C GLN A 203 18.97 -39.12 -2.82
N THR A 204 20.09 -39.80 -3.12
CA THR A 204 20.20 -41.23 -2.83
C THR A 204 20.45 -41.46 -1.34
N VAL A 205 19.61 -42.28 -0.71
CA VAL A 205 19.72 -42.72 0.68
C VAL A 205 20.23 -44.16 0.72
N THR A 206 21.24 -44.41 1.56
CA THR A 206 21.79 -45.75 1.78
C THR A 206 21.51 -46.20 3.21
N LEU A 207 20.76 -47.28 3.35
CA LEU A 207 20.58 -48.01 4.60
C LEU A 207 21.52 -49.23 4.61
N MET A 208 22.06 -49.54 5.79
CA MET A 208 22.90 -50.69 6.04
C MET A 208 22.11 -51.64 6.92
N ALA A 209 21.71 -52.75 6.34
CA ALA A 209 21.13 -53.87 7.07
C ALA A 209 22.26 -54.81 7.49
N THR A 210 22.37 -55.06 8.79
CA THR A 210 23.41 -55.92 9.36
C THR A 210 22.76 -57.01 10.18
N THR A 211 23.13 -58.26 9.92
CA THR A 211 22.77 -59.40 10.76
C THR A 211 24.00 -59.85 11.53
N THR A 212 23.81 -60.17 12.81
CA THR A 212 24.89 -60.67 13.66
C THR A 212 24.41 -61.82 14.53
N SER A 213 25.28 -62.81 14.66
CA SER A 213 25.14 -63.89 15.62
C SER A 213 26.16 -63.78 16.74
N SER A 214 25.70 -63.79 17.99
CA SER A 214 26.55 -64.06 19.15
C SER A 214 26.38 -65.51 19.56
N GLU A 215 27.15 -66.41 18.92
CA GLU A 215 26.96 -67.87 18.87
C GLU A 215 25.74 -68.24 18.00
N ASP A 216 25.92 -68.31 16.67
CA ASP A 216 24.85 -68.74 15.76
C ASP A 216 24.40 -70.18 16.08
N PHE A 217 23.13 -70.46 15.84
CA PHE A 217 22.47 -71.76 15.91
C PHE A 217 23.27 -72.90 15.25
N PHE A 218 24.02 -72.61 14.18
CA PHE A 218 24.91 -73.52 13.47
C PHE A 218 26.38 -73.51 13.94
N GLY A 219 26.72 -72.69 14.94
CA GLY A 219 28.02 -72.65 15.61
C GLY A 219 29.03 -71.69 14.99
N TYR A 220 28.58 -70.73 14.17
CA TYR A 220 29.44 -69.72 13.56
C TYR A 220 29.29 -68.35 14.22
N THR A 221 30.11 -67.42 13.77
CA THR A 221 30.08 -66.01 14.15
C THR A 221 30.47 -65.27 12.88
N GLU A 222 29.47 -65.00 12.04
CA GLU A 222 29.63 -64.16 10.85
C GLU A 222 28.72 -62.93 11.00
N GLU A 223 29.09 -61.88 10.28
CA GLU A 223 28.35 -60.63 10.20
C GLU A 223 28.08 -60.41 8.72
N GLU A 224 26.82 -60.52 8.30
CA GLU A 224 26.41 -60.11 6.97
C GLU A 224 25.98 -58.64 7.02
N THR A 225 26.40 -57.86 6.03
CA THR A 225 25.91 -56.48 5.87
C THR A 225 25.59 -56.21 4.41
N ARG A 226 24.35 -55.74 4.17
CA ARG A 226 23.85 -55.40 2.84
C ARG A 226 23.41 -53.94 2.79
N ALA A 227 23.82 -53.25 1.72
CA ALA A 227 23.37 -51.90 1.42
C ALA A 227 22.03 -51.95 0.68
N ILE A 228 21.09 -51.12 1.13
CA ILE A 228 19.77 -50.90 0.54
C ILE A 228 19.75 -49.44 0.11
N THR A 229 19.57 -49.18 -1.18
CA THR A 229 19.64 -47.83 -1.75
C THR A 229 18.35 -47.46 -2.46
N PHE A 230 17.86 -46.26 -2.20
CA PHE A 230 16.72 -45.67 -2.89
C PHE A 230 16.93 -44.18 -3.11
N ASP A 231 16.22 -43.61 -4.09
CA ASP A 231 16.19 -42.17 -4.30
C ASP A 231 15.05 -41.55 -3.49
N LEU A 232 15.38 -40.70 -2.52
CA LEU A 232 14.45 -39.79 -1.88
C LEU A 232 14.23 -38.60 -2.82
N VAL A 233 12.98 -38.36 -3.19
CA VAL A 233 12.56 -37.27 -4.07
C VAL A 233 11.63 -36.38 -3.26
N ILE A 234 12.07 -35.17 -2.99
CA ILE A 234 11.30 -34.15 -2.29
C ILE A 234 10.77 -33.19 -3.35
N ILE A 235 9.46 -32.97 -3.35
CA ILE A 235 8.78 -32.08 -4.30
C ILE A 235 8.31 -30.83 -3.54
N GLY A 236 8.75 -29.67 -4.01
CA GLY A 236 8.38 -28.38 -3.42
C GLY A 236 6.88 -28.10 -3.45
N GLN A 237 6.39 -27.48 -2.40
CA GLN A 237 5.05 -26.90 -2.32
C GLN A 237 5.16 -25.39 -2.50
N ASN A 238 4.04 -24.72 -2.79
CA ASN A 238 4.03 -23.26 -2.82
C ASN A 238 3.73 -22.73 -1.42
N ASP A 239 4.74 -22.17 -0.77
CA ASP A 239 4.57 -21.45 0.48
C ASP A 239 3.99 -20.05 0.22
N ALA A 240 3.45 -19.41 1.26
CA ALA A 240 2.89 -18.07 1.13
C ALA A 240 3.93 -17.02 1.52
N PRO A 241 4.03 -15.89 0.80
CA PRO A 241 5.01 -14.87 1.12
C PRO A 241 4.73 -14.22 2.46
N THR A 242 5.79 -13.71 3.08
CA THR A 242 5.71 -12.88 4.27
C THR A 242 5.87 -11.41 3.91
N ILE A 243 5.18 -10.53 4.63
CA ILE A 243 5.32 -9.08 4.47
C ILE A 243 5.63 -8.44 5.83
N GLY A 244 6.63 -7.57 5.83
CA GLY A 244 7.20 -6.91 6.99
C GLY A 244 6.48 -5.63 7.40
N ALA A 245 7.20 -4.75 8.09
CA ALA A 245 6.68 -3.44 8.46
C ALA A 245 6.57 -2.51 7.25
N GLY A 246 5.68 -1.53 7.34
CA GLY A 246 5.46 -0.52 6.31
C GLY A 246 6.69 0.31 5.94
N ALA A 247 6.56 1.08 4.86
CA ALA A 247 7.58 2.02 4.39
C ALA A 247 7.03 3.46 4.32
N SER A 248 7.92 4.43 4.14
CA SER A 248 7.53 5.81 3.85
C SER A 248 8.43 6.39 2.77
N PHE A 249 7.81 7.04 1.79
CA PHE A 249 8.48 7.73 0.70
C PHE A 249 8.06 9.19 0.66
N THR A 250 9.03 10.06 0.40
CA THR A 250 8.79 11.48 0.18
C THR A 250 9.31 11.85 -1.20
N THR A 251 8.49 12.58 -1.96
CA THR A 251 8.85 13.10 -3.27
C THR A 251 8.37 14.54 -3.45
N ASN A 252 8.86 15.19 -4.49
CA ASN A 252 8.39 16.48 -4.97
C ASN A 252 7.83 16.42 -6.40
N GLN A 253 7.54 15.22 -6.91
CA GLN A 253 6.90 15.04 -8.21
C GLN A 253 5.48 14.54 -8.02
N VAL A 254 4.55 15.15 -8.75
CA VAL A 254 3.14 14.76 -8.73
C VAL A 254 2.84 13.58 -9.68
N ALA A 255 3.78 13.17 -10.55
CA ALA A 255 3.60 12.02 -11.44
C ALA A 255 4.93 11.38 -11.88
N GLY A 256 4.90 10.06 -12.12
CA GLY A 256 5.98 9.33 -12.79
C GLY A 256 7.06 8.76 -11.87
N ASP A 257 6.92 8.97 -10.55
CA ASP A 257 7.79 8.34 -9.58
C ASP A 257 7.47 6.86 -9.41
N VAL A 258 8.56 6.11 -9.20
CA VAL A 258 8.55 4.67 -9.00
C VAL A 258 9.25 4.40 -7.68
N PHE A 259 8.52 3.82 -6.73
CA PHE A 259 9.02 3.46 -5.41
C PHE A 259 9.31 1.97 -5.33
N ASP A 260 10.46 1.62 -4.76
CA ASP A 260 10.92 0.24 -4.62
C ASP A 260 10.26 -0.43 -3.41
N LEU A 261 9.47 -1.47 -3.67
CA LEU A 261 8.79 -2.28 -2.66
C LEU A 261 9.59 -3.53 -2.28
N SER A 262 10.76 -3.79 -2.90
CA SER A 262 11.45 -5.08 -2.73
C SER A 262 11.95 -5.36 -1.31
N GLY A 263 11.95 -4.36 -0.45
CA GLY A 263 12.27 -4.50 0.97
C GLY A 263 11.07 -4.79 1.87
N LEU A 264 9.85 -4.84 1.33
CA LEU A 264 8.63 -5.01 2.11
C LEU A 264 8.30 -6.47 2.42
N GLY A 265 8.69 -7.41 1.55
CA GLY A 265 8.32 -8.83 1.70
C GLY A 265 9.46 -9.76 1.34
N ASP A 266 9.27 -11.03 1.69
CA ASP A 266 10.19 -12.12 1.38
C ASP A 266 9.42 -13.44 1.31
N ASP A 267 9.94 -14.40 0.55
CA ASP A 267 9.39 -15.74 0.43
C ASP A 267 10.48 -16.77 0.77
N ILE A 268 10.07 -17.93 1.28
CA ILE A 268 10.98 -19.03 1.62
C ILE A 268 11.23 -19.94 0.40
N ASP A 269 10.32 -19.93 -0.58
CA ASP A 269 10.44 -20.68 -1.81
C ASP A 269 11.68 -20.23 -2.60
N SER A 270 12.43 -21.20 -3.11
CA SER A 270 13.76 -21.01 -3.70
C SER A 270 13.82 -19.99 -4.85
N ASP A 271 12.67 -19.72 -5.45
CA ASP A 271 12.55 -18.91 -6.63
C ASP A 271 11.91 -17.55 -6.37
N ASP A 272 11.26 -17.32 -5.23
CA ASP A 272 10.69 -16.03 -4.82
C ASP A 272 11.48 -15.35 -3.68
N ASP A 273 11.63 -14.04 -3.79
CA ASP A 273 12.29 -13.14 -2.86
C ASP A 273 11.64 -11.75 -2.97
N GLY A 274 11.99 -10.82 -2.10
CA GLY A 274 11.41 -9.46 -2.14
C GLY A 274 11.48 -8.76 -3.51
N ALA A 275 12.45 -9.07 -4.37
CA ALA A 275 12.58 -8.48 -5.70
C ALA A 275 11.79 -9.19 -6.81
N THR A 276 11.29 -10.39 -6.54
CA THR A 276 10.53 -11.22 -7.49
C THR A 276 9.05 -11.35 -7.14
N LEU A 277 8.66 -11.00 -5.90
CA LEU A 277 7.27 -10.87 -5.49
C LEU A 277 6.52 -9.77 -6.27
N ASP A 278 5.26 -10.07 -6.60
CA ASP A 278 4.28 -9.09 -7.06
C ASP A 278 3.57 -8.46 -5.84
N TYR A 279 3.19 -7.18 -5.93
CA TYR A 279 2.44 -6.50 -4.88
C TYR A 279 1.05 -6.07 -5.38
N GLU A 280 0.03 -6.38 -4.60
CA GLU A 280 -1.35 -5.97 -4.86
C GLU A 280 -1.76 -4.85 -3.89
N ILE A 281 -2.33 -3.78 -4.45
CA ILE A 281 -2.95 -2.70 -3.66
C ILE A 281 -4.27 -3.19 -3.08
N VAL A 282 -4.36 -3.23 -1.75
CA VAL A 282 -5.57 -3.61 -0.99
C VAL A 282 -6.46 -2.40 -0.78
N SER A 283 -5.88 -1.28 -0.35
CA SER A 283 -6.59 -0.04 -0.11
C SER A 283 -5.68 1.17 -0.29
N VAL A 284 -6.28 2.32 -0.58
CA VAL A 284 -5.61 3.63 -0.60
C VAL A 284 -6.40 4.55 0.31
N THR A 285 -5.76 5.06 1.35
CA THR A 285 -6.32 6.07 2.25
C THR A 285 -5.63 7.38 1.98
N GLN A 286 -6.40 8.41 1.64
CA GLN A 286 -5.90 9.78 1.46
C GLN A 286 -6.63 10.64 2.49
N GLN A 287 -5.87 11.44 3.24
CA GLN A 287 -6.43 12.32 4.26
C GLN A 287 -6.36 13.75 3.77
N TYR A 288 -7.53 14.28 3.42
CA TYR A 288 -7.71 15.67 3.04
C TYR A 288 -7.95 16.50 4.30
N THR A 289 -6.86 16.92 4.95
CA THR A 289 -7.01 17.83 6.11
C THR A 289 -7.21 19.26 5.62
N TYR A 290 -6.45 19.66 4.59
CA TYR A 290 -6.66 20.81 3.72
C TYR A 290 -6.12 20.43 2.34
N TYR A 291 -6.89 20.76 1.30
CA TYR A 291 -6.57 20.65 -0.13
C TYR A 291 -5.53 19.60 -0.53
N SER A 292 -5.96 18.39 -0.83
CA SER A 292 -5.04 17.31 -1.22
C SER A 292 -5.41 16.74 -2.56
N TYR A 293 -4.37 16.44 -3.32
CA TYR A 293 -4.50 16.00 -4.68
C TYR A 293 -4.85 14.52 -4.74
N PRO A 294 -5.87 14.10 -5.51
CA PRO A 294 -6.16 12.69 -5.70
C PRO A 294 -4.98 12.00 -6.40
N LEU A 295 -4.21 11.24 -5.63
CA LEU A 295 -3.12 10.43 -6.16
C LEU A 295 -3.66 9.07 -6.60
N SER A 296 -3.23 8.63 -7.79
CA SER A 296 -3.50 7.27 -8.26
C SER A 296 -2.25 6.41 -8.14
N PHE A 297 -2.46 5.14 -7.79
CA PHE A 297 -1.38 4.20 -7.54
C PHE A 297 -1.63 2.92 -8.33
N SER A 298 -0.55 2.37 -8.87
CA SER A 298 -0.52 1.07 -9.51
C SER A 298 0.78 0.35 -9.13
N THR A 299 0.81 -0.95 -9.34
CA THR A 299 2.01 -1.76 -9.11
C THR A 299 2.50 -2.37 -10.41
N ASP A 300 3.82 -2.47 -10.54
CA ASP A 300 4.51 -3.25 -11.58
C ASP A 300 5.56 -4.10 -10.87
N GLY A 301 5.18 -5.35 -10.55
CA GLY A 301 5.97 -6.26 -9.72
C GLY A 301 6.27 -5.69 -8.34
N SER A 302 7.56 -5.64 -8.02
CA SER A 302 8.10 -5.08 -6.78
C SER A 302 8.18 -3.55 -6.76
N THR A 303 7.44 -2.85 -7.63
CA THR A 303 7.46 -1.38 -7.69
C THR A 303 6.07 -0.79 -7.58
N LEU A 304 5.97 0.32 -6.85
CA LEU A 304 4.79 1.18 -6.79
C LEU A 304 4.98 2.34 -7.75
N VAL A 305 4.04 2.49 -8.69
CA VAL A 305 4.01 3.59 -9.65
C VAL A 305 2.91 4.56 -9.23
N MET A 306 3.30 5.79 -8.95
CA MET A 306 2.37 6.89 -8.67
C MET A 306 2.07 7.68 -9.94
N SER A 307 0.79 7.94 -10.18
CA SER A 307 0.33 8.83 -11.24
C SER A 307 -0.58 9.91 -10.65
N GLY A 308 -0.24 11.16 -10.95
CA GLY A 308 -1.09 12.32 -10.80
C GLY A 308 -1.65 12.77 -12.14
N ASP A 309 -2.04 11.83 -13.02
CA ASP A 309 -2.59 12.18 -14.33
C ASP A 309 -3.81 13.09 -14.17
N GLY A 310 -3.71 14.31 -14.71
CA GLY A 310 -4.74 15.34 -14.59
C GLY A 310 -4.52 16.30 -13.43
N LEU A 311 -3.57 16.05 -12.52
CA LEU A 311 -3.19 17.01 -11.50
C LEU A 311 -2.43 18.19 -12.13
N PRO A 312 -2.59 19.41 -11.58
CA PRO A 312 -1.90 20.58 -12.09
C PRO A 312 -0.38 20.50 -11.86
N VAL A 313 0.36 21.21 -12.71
CA VAL A 313 1.81 21.00 -12.87
C VAL A 313 2.62 21.83 -11.87
N GLY A 314 2.55 21.52 -10.58
CA GLY A 314 3.51 22.03 -9.61
C GLY A 314 2.85 22.66 -8.39
N MET A 315 3.01 21.97 -7.26
CA MET A 315 2.59 22.44 -5.95
C MET A 315 3.58 23.49 -5.40
N THR A 316 3.07 24.52 -4.73
CA THR A 316 3.88 25.55 -4.05
C THR A 316 4.45 25.03 -2.73
N THR A 317 5.46 25.69 -2.18
CA THR A 317 6.21 25.18 -1.01
C THR A 317 5.39 25.02 0.28
N ASP A 318 4.22 25.64 0.34
CA ASP A 318 3.24 25.54 1.42
C ASP A 318 2.24 24.38 1.22
N GLU A 319 2.26 23.71 0.06
CA GLU A 319 1.34 22.62 -0.26
C GLU A 319 1.97 21.23 -0.08
N GLU A 320 1.18 20.28 0.43
CA GLU A 320 1.56 18.88 0.62
C GLU A 320 0.39 17.92 0.30
N ALA A 321 0.69 16.80 -0.36
CA ALA A 321 -0.25 15.69 -0.57
C ALA A 321 0.22 14.46 0.20
N TRP A 322 -0.74 13.75 0.82
CA TRP A 322 -0.44 12.54 1.59
C TRP A 322 -1.36 11.38 1.17
N ALA A 323 -0.77 10.20 1.00
CA ALA A 323 -1.49 8.96 0.78
C ALA A 323 -0.85 7.81 1.56
N GLN A 324 -1.68 6.95 2.15
CA GLN A 324 -1.28 5.66 2.68
C GLN A 324 -1.82 4.55 1.80
N VAL A 325 -0.92 3.73 1.26
CA VAL A 325 -1.26 2.62 0.37
C VAL A 325 -1.01 1.31 1.09
N GLU A 326 -2.05 0.50 1.24
CA GLU A 326 -1.98 -0.82 1.87
C GLU A 326 -1.71 -1.89 0.80
N PHE A 327 -0.72 -2.73 1.05
CA PHE A 327 -0.28 -3.78 0.14
C PHE A 327 -0.40 -5.18 0.74
N ARG A 328 -0.56 -6.15 -0.15
CA ARG A 328 -0.34 -7.58 0.10
C ARG A 328 0.66 -8.11 -0.91
N ALA A 329 1.58 -8.98 -0.48
CA ALA A 329 2.53 -9.63 -1.38
C ALA A 329 1.91 -10.89 -2.01
N VAL A 330 2.29 -11.18 -3.25
CA VAL A 330 1.85 -12.33 -4.04
C VAL A 330 3.08 -12.97 -4.68
N ASP A 331 3.27 -14.26 -4.47
CA ASP A 331 4.33 -15.03 -5.10
C ASP A 331 3.99 -15.35 -6.57
N ARG A 332 4.94 -15.93 -7.32
CA ARG A 332 4.73 -16.20 -8.75
C ARG A 332 3.71 -17.30 -9.05
N HIS A 333 3.41 -18.16 -8.08
CA HIS A 333 2.49 -19.28 -8.21
C HIS A 333 1.09 -18.92 -7.67
N GLY A 334 0.96 -17.74 -7.05
CA GLY A 334 -0.27 -17.06 -6.69
C GLY A 334 -0.72 -17.21 -5.24
N ALA A 335 0.11 -17.71 -4.31
CA ALA A 335 -0.21 -17.53 -2.89
C ALA A 335 0.11 -16.11 -2.43
N THR A 336 -0.53 -15.72 -1.33
CA THR A 336 -0.60 -14.33 -0.90
C THR A 336 -0.31 -14.21 0.58
N SER A 337 0.36 -13.13 0.97
CA SER A 337 0.70 -12.90 2.36
C SER A 337 -0.53 -12.85 3.28
N ALA A 338 -0.40 -13.45 4.46
CA ALA A 338 -1.49 -13.51 5.45
C ALA A 338 -1.81 -12.15 6.08
N THR A 339 -0.85 -11.23 6.05
CA THR A 339 -0.96 -9.85 6.54
C THR A 339 -0.73 -8.85 5.42
N THR A 340 -1.03 -7.59 5.69
CA THR A 340 -0.78 -6.44 4.82
C THR A 340 0.27 -5.51 5.43
N ALA A 341 0.85 -4.64 4.60
CA ALA A 341 1.75 -3.57 5.03
C ALA A 341 1.27 -2.22 4.46
N GLU A 342 1.41 -1.16 5.25
CA GLU A 342 1.06 0.21 4.86
C GLU A 342 2.30 0.96 4.37
N VAL A 343 2.18 1.71 3.28
CA VAL A 343 3.23 2.59 2.78
C VAL A 343 2.72 4.02 2.72
N ASP A 344 3.39 4.92 3.42
CA ASP A 344 3.06 6.34 3.40
C ASP A 344 3.81 7.04 2.25
N ILE A 345 3.09 7.76 1.40
CA ILE A 345 3.60 8.59 0.32
C ILE A 345 3.31 10.06 0.65
N VAL A 346 4.36 10.87 0.68
CA VAL A 346 4.27 12.32 0.89
C VAL A 346 4.78 13.01 -0.35
N VAL A 347 3.95 13.88 -0.96
CA VAL A 347 4.33 14.71 -2.10
C VAL A 347 4.41 16.15 -1.62
N GLN A 348 5.60 16.74 -1.68
CA GLN A 348 5.87 18.10 -1.23
C GLN A 348 5.94 19.06 -2.42
N GLY A 349 5.30 20.21 -2.30
CA GLY A 349 5.47 21.27 -3.27
C GLY A 349 6.85 21.92 -3.22
N THR A 350 7.26 22.45 -4.38
CA THR A 350 8.59 23.06 -4.56
C THR A 350 8.58 24.33 -5.39
N ALA A 351 7.42 24.72 -5.93
CA ALA A 351 7.29 25.99 -6.60
C ALA A 351 7.38 27.10 -5.54
N THR A 352 8.27 28.08 -5.77
CA THR A 352 8.41 29.28 -4.94
C THR A 352 7.75 30.49 -5.60
N GLU A 353 7.09 30.25 -6.73
CA GLU A 353 6.46 31.24 -7.60
C GLU A 353 5.28 30.52 -8.25
N ARG A 354 4.27 31.29 -8.60
CA ARG A 354 3.06 30.86 -9.32
C ARG A 354 3.42 30.11 -10.60
N VAL A 355 2.72 29.02 -10.91
CA VAL A 355 2.98 28.24 -12.14
C VAL A 355 2.19 28.81 -13.33
N ARG A 356 0.97 29.30 -13.11
CA ARG A 356 0.13 29.96 -14.11
C ARG A 356 0.55 31.41 -14.30
N ALA A 357 0.63 31.81 -15.57
CA ALA A 357 0.89 33.20 -15.91
C ALA A 357 -0.25 34.11 -15.45
N SER A 358 0.10 35.31 -14.98
CA SER A 358 -0.92 36.29 -14.59
C SER A 358 -1.83 36.67 -15.76
N VAL A 359 -3.13 36.84 -15.49
CA VAL A 359 -4.09 37.42 -16.43
C VAL A 359 -4.11 38.95 -16.39
N LEU A 360 -3.11 39.57 -15.75
CA LEU A 360 -2.88 41.01 -15.74
C LEU A 360 -1.61 41.37 -16.55
N ASP A 361 -1.68 42.47 -17.30
CA ASP A 361 -0.52 43.04 -17.98
C ASP A 361 0.38 43.85 -17.02
N GLU A 362 1.51 44.36 -17.53
CA GLU A 362 2.46 45.19 -16.76
C GLU A 362 1.86 46.49 -16.18
N ASN A 363 0.66 46.87 -16.61
CA ASN A 363 -0.06 48.05 -16.15
C ASN A 363 -1.28 47.68 -15.28
N GLY A 364 -1.52 46.40 -14.98
CA GLY A 364 -2.68 45.92 -14.22
C GLY A 364 -3.98 45.83 -15.02
N ASN A 365 -3.94 45.87 -16.35
CA ASN A 365 -5.13 45.62 -17.17
C ASN A 365 -5.32 44.12 -17.40
N ILE A 366 -6.57 43.68 -17.54
CA ILE A 366 -6.89 42.30 -17.92
C ILE A 366 -6.27 41.98 -19.29
N ASP A 367 -5.41 40.96 -19.34
CA ASP A 367 -4.81 40.38 -20.53
C ASP A 367 -5.18 38.90 -20.67
N LEU A 368 -6.16 38.64 -21.55
CA LEU A 368 -6.64 37.29 -21.85
C LEU A 368 -5.85 36.62 -22.99
N SER A 369 -4.71 37.18 -23.41
CA SER A 369 -3.93 36.64 -24.54
C SER A 369 -3.35 35.24 -24.27
N SER A 370 -3.25 34.85 -23.01
CA SER A 370 -2.87 33.51 -22.55
C SER A 370 -4.03 32.51 -22.52
N VAL A 371 -5.28 32.98 -22.59
CA VAL A 371 -6.49 32.13 -22.50
C VAL A 371 -6.94 31.73 -23.90
N ALA A 372 -7.15 30.43 -24.11
CA ALA A 372 -7.66 29.89 -25.38
C ALA A 372 -9.19 29.73 -25.33
N PHE A 373 -9.90 30.38 -26.25
CA PHE A 373 -11.36 30.28 -26.35
C PHE A 373 -11.80 29.49 -27.58
N GLY A 374 -12.61 28.46 -27.36
CA GLY A 374 -13.46 27.81 -28.33
C GLY A 374 -14.79 28.56 -28.55
N PRO A 375 -15.54 28.23 -29.63
CA PRO A 375 -16.84 28.85 -29.89
C PRO A 375 -17.91 28.57 -28.83
N ASP A 376 -17.81 27.43 -28.15
CA ASP A 376 -18.79 26.98 -27.15
C ASP A 376 -18.46 27.55 -25.75
N ASP A 377 -17.27 28.11 -25.56
CA ASP A 377 -16.83 28.71 -24.30
C ASP A 377 -17.42 30.11 -24.10
N VAL A 378 -17.88 30.77 -25.17
CA VAL A 378 -18.46 32.11 -25.13
C VAL A 378 -19.98 32.03 -25.09
N VAL A 379 -20.56 32.39 -23.95
CA VAL A 379 -22.00 32.37 -23.70
C VAL A 379 -22.51 33.80 -23.58
N ASP A 380 -23.11 34.31 -24.65
CA ASP A 380 -23.59 35.69 -24.74
C ASP A 380 -25.12 35.78 -24.58
N TYR A 381 -25.56 36.34 -23.46
CA TYR A 381 -26.95 36.68 -23.15
C TYR A 381 -27.29 38.14 -23.46
N GLY A 382 -26.36 38.93 -23.98
CA GLY A 382 -26.54 40.36 -24.26
C GLY A 382 -26.99 41.13 -23.01
N PRO A 383 -27.91 42.11 -23.13
CA PRO A 383 -28.38 42.91 -21.99
C PRO A 383 -29.46 42.19 -21.15
N ASP A 384 -29.62 40.88 -21.30
CA ASP A 384 -30.67 40.13 -20.60
C ASP A 384 -30.40 40.08 -19.09
N ILE A 385 -31.49 39.89 -18.34
CA ILE A 385 -31.49 39.79 -16.89
C ILE A 385 -31.73 38.33 -16.53
N LEU A 386 -30.75 37.71 -15.89
CA LEU A 386 -30.77 36.31 -15.47
C LEU A 386 -30.94 36.23 -13.95
N PHE A 387 -32.10 35.74 -13.52
CA PHE A 387 -32.37 35.46 -12.10
C PHE A 387 -32.74 34.00 -11.92
N ASP A 388 -32.12 33.30 -10.97
CA ASP A 388 -32.55 31.96 -10.58
C ASP A 388 -33.94 32.04 -9.93
N THR A 389 -34.96 31.85 -10.76
CA THR A 389 -36.36 31.86 -10.38
C THR A 389 -37.03 30.66 -11.03
N ILE A 390 -38.11 30.20 -10.42
CA ILE A 390 -38.88 29.01 -10.83
C ILE A 390 -39.40 29.04 -12.29
N ASP A 391 -39.30 30.20 -12.97
CA ASP A 391 -39.82 30.44 -14.33
C ASP A 391 -38.72 30.56 -15.41
N LEU A 392 -37.44 30.42 -15.07
CA LEU A 392 -36.34 30.46 -16.05
C LEU A 392 -36.24 29.14 -16.82
N ASP A 393 -36.02 29.18 -18.13
CA ASP A 393 -35.86 27.96 -18.95
C ASP A 393 -34.50 27.32 -18.67
N PRO A 394 -34.43 26.08 -18.12
CA PRO A 394 -33.16 25.42 -17.84
C PRO A 394 -32.28 25.25 -19.08
N ALA A 395 -32.86 25.15 -20.28
CA ALA A 395 -32.11 25.03 -21.52
C ALA A 395 -31.41 26.34 -21.93
N LEU A 396 -31.86 27.48 -21.40
CA LEU A 396 -31.23 28.78 -21.64
C LEU A 396 -29.95 28.92 -20.82
N ILE A 397 -29.90 28.32 -19.62
CA ILE A 397 -28.78 28.48 -18.69
C ILE A 397 -27.80 27.31 -18.68
N ALA A 398 -28.20 26.13 -19.16
CA ALA A 398 -27.32 24.96 -19.22
C ALA A 398 -25.93 25.24 -19.82
N PRO A 399 -25.77 26.03 -20.90
CA PRO A 399 -24.44 26.31 -21.45
C PRO A 399 -23.49 27.04 -20.50
N MET A 400 -24.01 27.79 -19.51
CA MET A 400 -23.17 28.48 -18.52
C MET A 400 -22.81 27.60 -17.31
N LEU A 401 -23.44 26.42 -17.15
CA LEU A 401 -23.31 25.56 -15.97
C LEU A 401 -22.76 24.16 -16.30
N GLU A 402 -22.31 23.95 -17.54
CA GLU A 402 -21.73 22.68 -17.98
C GLU A 402 -20.20 22.76 -17.86
N TYR A 403 -19.62 21.91 -17.01
CA TYR A 403 -18.19 21.82 -16.73
C TYR A 403 -17.72 20.36 -16.74
N THR A 404 -16.41 20.16 -16.82
CA THR A 404 -15.71 18.87 -16.86
C THR A 404 -14.77 18.74 -15.66
N LEU A 405 -13.99 17.66 -15.59
CA LEU A 405 -13.00 17.48 -14.51
C LEU A 405 -11.61 18.03 -14.88
N GLY A 406 -11.42 18.55 -16.09
CA GLY A 406 -10.15 19.14 -16.52
C GLY A 406 -10.38 20.57 -17.01
N ASP A 407 -9.33 21.28 -17.43
CA ASP A 407 -9.37 22.72 -17.68
C ASP A 407 -10.60 23.19 -18.49
N ASP A 408 -11.49 23.92 -17.82
CA ASP A 408 -12.67 24.54 -18.40
C ASP A 408 -12.50 26.04 -18.58
N VAL A 409 -13.03 26.56 -19.67
CA VAL A 409 -13.04 27.99 -19.97
C VAL A 409 -14.46 28.42 -20.27
N ARG A 410 -14.96 29.44 -19.57
CA ARG A 410 -16.26 30.06 -19.82
C ARG A 410 -16.14 31.57 -19.80
N HIS A 411 -16.64 32.21 -20.86
CA HIS A 411 -16.84 33.65 -20.94
C HIS A 411 -18.34 33.95 -21.06
N ILE A 412 -18.91 34.43 -19.98
CA ILE A 412 -20.33 34.70 -19.83
C ILE A 412 -20.56 36.20 -19.95
N THR A 413 -21.36 36.63 -20.92
CA THR A 413 -21.79 38.02 -21.07
C THR A 413 -23.27 38.17 -20.76
N ALA A 414 -23.66 39.12 -19.90
CA ALA A 414 -25.06 39.36 -19.53
C ALA A 414 -25.32 40.83 -19.11
N GLY A 415 -26.57 41.27 -19.01
CA GLY A 415 -26.90 42.57 -18.41
C GLY A 415 -26.94 42.49 -16.89
N THR A 416 -27.39 41.36 -16.34
CA THR A 416 -27.50 41.09 -14.91
C THR A 416 -27.54 39.59 -14.67
N ILE A 417 -26.86 39.11 -13.63
CA ILE A 417 -26.93 37.71 -13.17
C ILE A 417 -27.09 37.66 -11.64
N SER A 418 -28.03 36.83 -11.15
CA SER A 418 -28.17 36.59 -9.72
C SER A 418 -28.88 35.28 -9.36
N GLY A 419 -28.51 34.71 -8.21
CA GLY A 419 -29.15 33.56 -7.57
C GLY A 419 -28.63 32.19 -8.02
N PHE A 420 -27.63 32.15 -8.91
CA PHE A 420 -27.02 30.90 -9.37
C PHE A 420 -25.83 30.50 -8.51
N GLU A 421 -25.52 29.21 -8.52
CA GLU A 421 -24.34 28.59 -7.93
C GLU A 421 -23.50 28.05 -9.09
N PHE A 422 -22.21 28.38 -9.09
CA PHE A 422 -21.24 27.91 -10.06
C PHE A 422 -20.27 27.03 -9.31
N GLU A 423 -20.27 25.75 -9.65
CA GLU A 423 -19.37 24.76 -9.11
C GLU A 423 -18.80 24.08 -10.36
N THR A 424 -17.61 24.49 -10.79
CA THR A 424 -17.00 23.92 -12.01
C THR A 424 -16.65 22.45 -11.82
N ASP A 425 -16.62 22.04 -10.56
CA ASP A 425 -16.01 20.81 -10.09
C ASP A 425 -16.99 19.86 -9.37
N ALA A 426 -18.29 20.16 -9.46
CA ALA A 426 -19.37 19.37 -8.87
C ALA A 426 -19.61 18.06 -9.65
N THR A 427 -19.11 16.93 -9.13
CA THR A 427 -19.78 15.65 -9.43
C THR A 427 -20.16 14.95 -8.14
N ALA A 428 -21.29 14.24 -8.16
CA ALA A 428 -21.97 13.65 -7.00
C ALA A 428 -21.16 12.59 -6.20
N THR A 429 -19.85 12.48 -6.39
CA THR A 429 -18.97 11.53 -5.70
C THR A 429 -17.67 12.12 -5.12
N ALA A 430 -17.30 13.37 -5.38
CA ALA A 430 -16.26 14.12 -4.68
C ALA A 430 -16.21 15.53 -5.26
N ASP A 431 -16.20 16.55 -4.40
CA ASP A 431 -15.88 17.93 -4.76
C ASP A 431 -14.43 17.95 -5.27
N GLY A 432 -14.18 18.50 -6.47
CA GLY A 432 -12.82 18.66 -7.00
C GLY A 432 -12.60 18.02 -8.36
N GLY A 433 -13.00 18.72 -9.41
CA GLY A 433 -12.23 18.70 -10.63
C GLY A 433 -10.80 19.17 -10.34
N ILE A 434 -9.93 18.91 -11.30
CA ILE A 434 -8.47 19.03 -11.15
C ILE A 434 -7.89 19.96 -12.21
N GLY A 435 -8.76 20.68 -12.91
CA GLY A 435 -8.45 21.50 -14.07
C GLY A 435 -8.13 22.94 -13.67
N ALA A 436 -7.23 23.57 -14.41
CA ALA A 436 -6.98 25.01 -14.27
C ALA A 436 -8.09 25.81 -14.98
N ASP A 437 -9.15 26.14 -14.24
CA ASP A 437 -10.37 26.70 -14.78
C ASP A 437 -10.27 28.21 -15.01
N THR A 438 -11.11 28.71 -15.92
CA THR A 438 -11.20 30.15 -16.24
C THR A 438 -12.64 30.57 -16.41
N LEU A 439 -13.16 31.30 -15.43
CA LEU A 439 -14.49 31.90 -15.45
C LEU A 439 -14.38 33.40 -15.66
N ILE A 440 -15.03 33.90 -16.71
CA ILE A 440 -15.06 35.32 -17.03
C ILE A 440 -16.51 35.77 -17.11
N PHE A 441 -16.87 36.74 -16.29
CA PHE A 441 -18.17 37.39 -16.30
C PHE A 441 -18.01 38.83 -16.79
N THR A 442 -18.68 39.18 -17.88
CA THR A 442 -18.69 40.54 -18.43
C THR A 442 -20.10 41.08 -18.47
N PHE A 443 -20.33 42.27 -17.92
CA PHE A 443 -21.67 42.85 -17.85
C PHE A 443 -21.87 44.02 -18.80
N GLU A 444 -22.90 43.95 -19.62
CA GLU A 444 -23.28 45.00 -20.56
C GLU A 444 -24.72 45.48 -20.31
N SER A 445 -24.88 46.52 -19.47
CA SER A 445 -26.19 47.14 -19.22
C SER A 445 -26.15 48.65 -19.39
N PRO A 446 -27.11 49.25 -20.12
CA PRO A 446 -27.17 50.70 -20.30
C PRO A 446 -27.77 51.45 -19.10
N VAL A 447 -28.25 50.75 -18.08
CA VAL A 447 -28.97 51.34 -16.94
C VAL A 447 -28.40 50.85 -15.60
N GLU A 448 -28.36 49.54 -15.41
CA GLU A 448 -28.06 48.92 -14.13
C GLU A 448 -27.57 47.48 -14.32
N SER A 449 -26.49 47.10 -13.61
CA SER A 449 -25.94 45.74 -13.62
C SER A 449 -25.91 45.15 -12.21
N TYR A 450 -26.39 43.92 -12.04
CA TYR A 450 -26.24 43.14 -10.82
C TYR A 450 -25.39 41.89 -11.06
N PHE A 451 -24.50 41.63 -10.12
CA PHE A 451 -23.79 40.37 -9.95
C PHE A 451 -23.98 39.91 -8.50
N ALA A 452 -24.85 38.91 -8.33
CA ALA A 452 -25.22 38.39 -7.01
C ALA A 452 -25.49 36.89 -7.10
N LEU A 453 -24.45 36.14 -7.42
CA LEU A 453 -24.41 34.67 -7.33
C LEU A 453 -24.42 34.22 -5.88
N ASN A 454 -24.83 32.98 -5.62
CA ASN A 454 -24.73 32.37 -4.30
C ASN A 454 -23.27 32.01 -3.97
N SER A 455 -22.61 31.34 -4.91
CA SER A 455 -21.20 30.92 -4.83
C SER A 455 -20.61 30.70 -6.22
N ILE A 456 -19.28 30.87 -6.30
CA ILE A 456 -18.40 30.38 -7.35
C ILE A 456 -17.36 29.53 -6.64
N GLU A 457 -17.31 28.25 -6.96
CA GLU A 457 -16.38 27.26 -6.41
C GLU A 457 -15.63 26.64 -7.60
N THR A 458 -14.32 26.87 -7.69
CA THR A 458 -13.50 26.36 -8.81
C THR A 458 -12.67 25.12 -8.46
N GLY A 459 -12.52 24.79 -7.18
CA GLY A 459 -12.03 23.48 -6.75
C GLY A 459 -10.51 23.37 -6.72
N TYR A 460 -9.94 22.45 -7.50
CA TYR A 460 -8.48 22.28 -7.56
C TYR A 460 -7.96 22.66 -8.95
N GLY A 461 -6.91 23.46 -8.98
CA GLY A 461 -6.37 23.97 -10.23
C GLY A 461 -5.82 25.35 -10.01
N GLU A 462 -4.91 25.80 -10.87
CA GLU A 462 -4.56 27.22 -10.87
C GLU A 462 -5.67 27.98 -11.59
N ASP A 463 -6.66 28.42 -10.84
CA ASP A 463 -7.93 28.93 -11.35
C ASP A 463 -7.91 30.45 -11.59
N VAL A 464 -8.81 30.89 -12.46
CA VAL A 464 -8.99 32.31 -12.77
C VAL A 464 -10.46 32.65 -12.75
N VAL A 465 -10.85 33.57 -11.87
CA VAL A 465 -12.19 34.18 -11.84
C VAL A 465 -12.07 35.67 -12.15
N ILE A 466 -12.69 36.11 -13.24
CA ILE A 466 -12.73 37.51 -13.67
C ILE A 466 -14.16 38.01 -13.65
N VAL A 467 -14.40 39.10 -12.94
CA VAL A 467 -15.69 39.79 -12.87
C VAL A 467 -15.52 41.23 -13.35
N ASP A 468 -16.03 41.53 -14.55
CA ASP A 468 -15.98 42.84 -15.20
C ASP A 468 -17.39 43.44 -15.30
N ILE A 469 -17.71 44.35 -14.38
CA ILE A 469 -18.99 45.05 -14.28
C ILE A 469 -18.79 46.53 -14.63
N THR A 470 -18.61 46.83 -15.91
CA THR A 470 -18.30 48.20 -16.38
C THR A 470 -19.36 48.78 -17.33
N GLY A 471 -19.45 50.10 -17.40
CA GLY A 471 -20.26 50.86 -18.35
C GLY A 471 -21.70 51.18 -17.91
N ALA A 472 -22.18 50.63 -16.79
CA ALA A 472 -23.54 50.90 -16.28
C ALA A 472 -23.56 52.10 -15.30
N PRO A 473 -24.61 52.93 -15.32
CA PRO A 473 -24.77 53.98 -14.32
C PRO A 473 -24.84 53.49 -12.87
N GLU A 474 -25.48 52.34 -12.65
CA GLU A 474 -25.62 51.71 -11.34
C GLU A 474 -25.07 50.27 -11.39
N THR A 475 -24.19 49.89 -10.45
CA THR A 475 -23.57 48.55 -10.42
C THR A 475 -23.60 47.94 -9.02
N TYR A 476 -24.02 46.68 -8.93
CA TYR A 476 -24.19 46.00 -7.65
C TYR A 476 -23.52 44.63 -7.68
N HIS A 477 -22.46 44.47 -6.91
CA HIS A 477 -21.83 43.19 -6.60
C HIS A 477 -22.02 42.91 -5.11
N TYR A 478 -22.84 41.92 -4.76
CA TYR A 478 -23.05 41.55 -3.36
C TYR A 478 -23.51 40.10 -3.22
N GLY A 479 -23.17 39.50 -2.08
CA GLY A 479 -23.67 38.19 -1.67
C GLY A 479 -23.08 37.02 -2.48
N THR A 480 -22.01 37.27 -3.22
CA THR A 480 -21.26 36.26 -3.97
C THR A 480 -20.02 35.87 -3.18
N SER A 481 -19.97 34.59 -2.82
CA SER A 481 -18.76 33.91 -2.35
C SER A 481 -17.98 33.43 -3.56
N ILE A 482 -16.69 33.74 -3.63
CA ILE A 482 -15.74 33.21 -4.62
C ILE A 482 -14.73 32.40 -3.83
N ASP A 483 -14.72 31.09 -4.03
CA ASP A 483 -13.79 30.15 -3.40
C ASP A 483 -13.00 29.45 -4.52
N THR A 484 -11.71 29.76 -4.64
CA THR A 484 -10.86 29.17 -5.69
C THR A 484 -10.13 27.92 -5.24
N GLY A 485 -10.14 27.62 -3.93
CA GLY A 485 -9.72 26.34 -3.39
C GLY A 485 -8.22 26.23 -3.15
N ALA A 486 -7.47 25.66 -4.08
CA ALA A 486 -6.04 25.40 -3.86
C ALA A 486 -5.25 25.55 -5.14
N GLN A 487 -3.96 25.83 -4.95
CA GLN A 487 -2.99 26.31 -5.92
C GLN A 487 -3.03 27.81 -6.11
N SER A 488 -2.15 28.30 -7.00
CA SER A 488 -1.94 29.73 -7.23
C SER A 488 -3.04 30.31 -8.12
N ASP A 489 -4.09 30.83 -7.50
CA ASP A 489 -5.32 31.28 -8.13
C ASP A 489 -5.36 32.79 -8.39
N GLN A 490 -6.27 33.22 -9.27
CA GLN A 490 -6.43 34.64 -9.59
C GLN A 490 -7.89 35.07 -9.58
N VAL A 491 -8.22 36.01 -8.71
CA VAL A 491 -9.53 36.65 -8.66
C VAL A 491 -9.39 38.13 -9.05
N ILE A 492 -9.92 38.48 -10.22
CA ILE A 492 -9.83 39.82 -10.77
C ILE A 492 -11.22 40.45 -10.81
N ILE A 493 -11.43 41.54 -10.10
CA ILE A 493 -12.69 42.28 -10.10
C ILE A 493 -12.45 43.67 -10.66
N ARG A 494 -13.21 44.03 -11.68
CA ARG A 494 -13.30 45.37 -12.26
C ARG A 494 -14.72 45.85 -12.19
N GLN A 495 -14.95 47.00 -11.58
CA GLN A 495 -16.29 47.56 -11.51
C GLN A 495 -16.22 49.09 -11.64
N ASP A 496 -17.12 49.66 -12.45
CA ASP A 496 -17.32 51.10 -12.47
C ASP A 496 -18.78 51.46 -12.17
N ALA A 497 -19.03 52.69 -11.76
CA ALA A 497 -20.38 53.24 -11.73
C ALA A 497 -20.36 54.76 -11.77
N SER A 498 -21.43 55.34 -12.31
CA SER A 498 -21.57 56.80 -12.31
C SER A 498 -22.57 57.33 -11.29
N VAL A 499 -23.42 56.49 -10.70
CA VAL A 499 -24.45 56.90 -9.71
C VAL A 499 -24.34 56.05 -8.45
N ASN A 500 -24.92 54.86 -8.40
CA ASN A 500 -24.94 54.01 -7.22
C ASN A 500 -24.05 52.79 -7.43
N ALA A 501 -23.29 52.39 -6.41
CA ALA A 501 -22.47 51.21 -6.50
C ALA A 501 -22.33 50.47 -5.18
N TRP A 502 -22.49 49.14 -5.20
CA TRP A 502 -22.10 48.25 -4.11
C TRP A 502 -21.07 47.24 -4.60
N LEU A 503 -20.02 47.02 -3.81
CA LEU A 503 -19.01 45.99 -4.03
C LEU A 503 -18.76 45.29 -2.70
N MET A 504 -19.31 44.09 -2.57
CA MET A 504 -19.24 43.27 -1.37
C MET A 504 -18.98 41.80 -1.73
N PRO A 505 -17.85 41.50 -2.39
CA PRO A 505 -17.44 40.12 -2.61
C PRO A 505 -16.94 39.52 -1.29
N ASP A 506 -17.19 38.23 -1.12
CA ASP A 506 -16.46 37.38 -0.19
C ASP A 506 -15.51 36.51 -1.03
N VAL A 507 -14.19 36.67 -0.88
CA VAL A 507 -13.17 35.96 -1.66
C VAL A 507 -12.33 35.08 -0.74
N PHE A 508 -12.17 33.81 -1.10
CA PHE A 508 -11.36 32.81 -0.44
C PHE A 508 -10.49 32.13 -1.49
N THR A 509 -9.18 32.11 -1.31
CA THR A 509 -8.26 31.53 -2.32
C THR A 509 -7.55 30.27 -1.84
N GLY A 510 -7.24 30.16 -0.54
CA GLY A 510 -6.86 28.89 0.06
C GLY A 510 -5.35 28.67 0.08
N SER A 511 -4.84 27.52 -0.35
CA SER A 511 -3.38 27.32 -0.36
C SER A 511 -2.80 27.66 -1.72
N GLY A 512 -1.64 28.31 -1.78
CA GLY A 512 -1.03 28.66 -3.06
C GLY A 512 -0.29 29.99 -2.99
N HIS A 513 0.06 30.56 -4.13
CA HIS A 513 0.51 31.95 -4.18
C HIS A 513 -0.53 32.69 -4.98
N ASP A 514 -1.49 33.33 -4.32
CA ASP A 514 -2.74 33.83 -4.89
C ASP A 514 -2.65 35.31 -5.30
N VAL A 515 -3.53 35.71 -6.21
CA VAL A 515 -3.67 37.11 -6.63
C VAL A 515 -5.13 37.49 -6.60
N VAL A 516 -5.45 38.41 -5.71
CA VAL A 516 -6.75 39.06 -5.70
C VAL A 516 -6.54 40.52 -6.07
N ASP A 517 -7.10 40.94 -7.19
CA ASP A 517 -6.97 42.32 -7.67
C ASP A 517 -8.33 42.93 -7.98
N ILE A 518 -8.69 43.91 -7.15
CA ILE A 518 -9.99 44.57 -7.14
C ILE A 518 -9.78 46.05 -7.48
N GLU A 519 -10.31 46.48 -8.61
CA GLU A 519 -10.28 47.88 -9.02
C GLU A 519 -11.69 48.42 -9.22
N PHE A 520 -11.94 49.58 -8.61
CA PHE A 520 -13.22 50.24 -8.60
C PHE A 520 -13.11 51.72 -8.98
N VAL A 521 -13.93 52.15 -9.94
CA VAL A 521 -13.98 53.56 -10.41
C VAL A 521 -15.37 54.13 -10.23
N TRP A 522 -15.50 55.26 -9.53
CA TRP A 522 -16.81 55.87 -9.28
C TRP A 522 -16.91 57.36 -9.53
N ASP A 523 -17.88 57.75 -10.37
CA ASP A 523 -18.00 59.13 -10.81
C ASP A 523 -18.91 59.99 -9.92
N GLY A 524 -19.75 59.38 -9.08
CA GLY A 524 -20.61 60.11 -8.13
C GLY A 524 -21.50 61.18 -8.77
N THR A 525 -21.96 60.96 -10.01
CA THR A 525 -22.77 61.91 -10.78
C THR A 525 -24.22 61.92 -10.31
N GLY A 526 -24.53 62.78 -9.35
CA GLY A 526 -25.91 63.03 -8.93
C GLY A 526 -26.00 63.55 -7.50
N ASP A 527 -27.11 64.22 -7.16
CA ASP A 527 -27.31 64.76 -5.81
C ASP A 527 -27.50 63.67 -4.73
N TYR A 528 -27.60 62.39 -5.13
CA TYR A 528 -27.97 61.24 -4.29
C TYR A 528 -27.19 59.95 -4.57
N SER A 529 -26.00 60.05 -5.17
CA SER A 529 -25.16 58.89 -5.45
C SER A 529 -24.72 58.21 -4.14
N GLN A 530 -24.69 56.88 -4.11
CA GLN A 530 -24.25 56.11 -2.95
C GLN A 530 -23.18 55.10 -3.35
N LEU A 531 -22.18 54.94 -2.49
CA LEU A 531 -21.12 53.97 -2.67
C LEU A 531 -20.92 53.16 -1.40
N MET A 532 -20.94 51.84 -1.53
CA MET A 532 -20.64 50.90 -0.45
C MET A 532 -19.61 49.89 -0.94
N LEU A 533 -18.45 49.89 -0.30
CA LEU A 533 -17.33 49.02 -0.58
C LEU A 533 -17.05 48.21 0.68
N GLN A 534 -17.29 46.91 0.63
CA GLN A 534 -17.03 45.99 1.75
C GLN A 534 -16.38 44.71 1.23
N PRO A 535 -15.17 44.77 0.67
CA PRO A 535 -14.45 43.57 0.27
C PRO A 535 -14.08 42.76 1.52
N ASN A 536 -14.48 41.49 1.52
CA ASN A 536 -13.97 40.49 2.46
C ASN A 536 -13.09 39.53 1.68
N VAL A 537 -11.83 39.41 2.07
CA VAL A 537 -10.82 38.61 1.37
C VAL A 537 -10.05 37.80 2.40
N SER A 538 -9.91 36.50 2.17
CA SER A 538 -9.09 35.60 2.97
C SER A 538 -8.18 34.81 2.03
N LEU A 539 -6.87 35.08 2.08
CA LEU A 539 -5.92 34.47 1.14
C LEU A 539 -5.42 33.11 1.62
N TRP A 540 -5.28 32.94 2.95
CA TRP A 540 -4.98 31.70 3.68
C TRP A 540 -3.50 31.28 3.73
N SER A 541 -2.93 30.57 2.77
CA SER A 541 -1.52 30.14 2.87
C SER A 541 -0.74 30.32 1.58
N GLY A 542 0.54 30.62 1.76
CA GLY A 542 1.57 30.88 0.75
C GLY A 542 1.74 32.38 0.48
N ASP A 543 2.69 32.74 -0.39
CA ASP A 543 3.09 34.13 -0.60
C ASP A 543 2.10 34.85 -1.55
N ASP A 544 1.07 35.47 -0.98
CA ASP A 544 -0.07 36.01 -1.72
C ASP A 544 0.09 37.48 -2.11
N THR A 545 -0.71 37.92 -3.08
CA THR A 545 -0.79 39.32 -3.48
C THR A 545 -2.23 39.81 -3.52
N PHE A 546 -2.54 40.83 -2.72
CA PHE A 546 -3.85 41.48 -2.75
C PHE A 546 -3.74 42.96 -3.10
N ARG A 547 -4.43 43.38 -4.16
CA ARG A 547 -4.55 44.78 -4.55
C ARG A 547 -6.00 45.23 -4.53
N PHE A 548 -6.26 46.31 -3.81
CA PHE A 548 -7.53 47.02 -3.82
C PHE A 548 -7.32 48.49 -4.17
N VAL A 549 -7.93 48.93 -5.26
CA VAL A 549 -7.88 50.34 -5.69
C VAL A 549 -9.28 50.88 -5.90
N ALA A 550 -9.61 51.97 -5.20
CA ALA A 550 -10.86 52.69 -5.37
C ALA A 550 -10.59 54.17 -5.69
N THR A 551 -11.11 54.63 -6.83
CA THR A 551 -10.88 56.00 -7.30
C THR A 551 -12.17 56.69 -7.75
N SER A 552 -12.13 58.02 -7.86
CA SER A 552 -13.19 58.80 -8.47
C SER A 552 -12.69 59.65 -9.64
N SER A 553 -13.33 59.55 -10.80
CA SER A 553 -12.91 60.31 -11.99
C SER A 553 -13.32 61.79 -11.95
N THR A 554 -14.35 62.15 -11.16
CA THR A 554 -14.91 63.51 -11.12
C THR A 554 -14.52 64.29 -9.85
N GLY A 555 -14.07 63.58 -8.81
CA GLY A 555 -13.80 64.15 -7.49
C GLY A 555 -15.04 64.64 -6.74
N ASN A 556 -16.25 64.36 -7.24
CA ASN A 556 -17.51 64.63 -6.56
C ASN A 556 -18.05 63.33 -5.97
N ALA A 557 -18.36 63.34 -4.68
CA ALA A 557 -19.02 62.23 -4.03
C ALA A 557 -20.09 62.71 -3.06
N ALA A 558 -21.30 62.19 -3.16
CA ALA A 558 -22.15 62.01 -1.98
C ALA A 558 -21.54 60.90 -1.07
N GLY A 559 -21.95 60.79 0.19
CA GLY A 559 -21.25 59.94 1.17
C GLY A 559 -21.07 58.47 0.73
N TYR A 560 -19.93 57.86 1.11
CA TYR A 560 -19.62 56.45 0.88
C TYR A 560 -19.27 55.71 2.18
N ASN A 561 -19.41 54.38 2.16
CA ASN A 561 -18.93 53.47 3.20
C ASN A 561 -17.82 52.60 2.62
N LEU A 562 -16.67 52.55 3.28
CA LEU A 562 -15.61 51.60 2.97
C LEU A 562 -15.23 50.86 4.24
N THR A 563 -15.36 49.54 4.22
CA THR A 563 -15.01 48.65 5.33
C THR A 563 -14.26 47.44 4.81
N PHE A 564 -13.01 47.25 5.21
CA PHE A 564 -12.23 46.06 4.85
C PHE A 564 -12.45 44.91 5.83
N GLY A 565 -12.51 43.69 5.30
CA GLY A 565 -12.35 42.45 6.06
C GLY A 565 -11.29 41.59 5.38
N VAL A 566 -10.01 41.95 5.54
CA VAL A 566 -8.91 41.26 4.86
C VAL A 566 -8.14 40.42 5.87
N ASP A 567 -7.89 39.17 5.51
CA ASP A 567 -6.97 38.26 6.18
C ASP A 567 -5.99 37.75 5.13
N ALA A 568 -4.72 38.11 5.24
CA ALA A 568 -3.70 37.69 4.30
C ALA A 568 -3.42 36.20 4.51
N GLY A 569 -2.82 35.81 5.64
CA GLY A 569 -2.78 34.41 6.02
C GLY A 569 -1.37 34.02 6.44
N ASP A 570 -0.97 32.78 6.21
CA ASP A 570 0.40 32.32 6.45
C ASP A 570 1.22 32.47 5.17
N GLY A 571 2.30 33.26 5.14
CA GLY A 571 3.09 33.51 3.94
C GLY A 571 3.83 34.84 4.01
N ASP A 572 4.74 35.12 3.07
CA ASP A 572 5.32 36.46 2.91
C ASP A 572 4.44 37.29 1.96
N ASP A 573 3.34 37.88 2.46
CA ASP A 573 2.29 38.49 1.64
C ASP A 573 2.58 39.92 1.20
N TYR A 574 2.05 40.31 0.03
CA TYR A 574 2.12 41.68 -0.50
C TYR A 574 0.75 42.30 -0.77
N LEU A 575 0.38 43.28 0.05
CA LEU A 575 -0.90 43.97 0.00
C LEU A 575 -0.75 45.41 -0.49
N VAL A 576 -1.64 45.86 -1.37
CA VAL A 576 -1.76 47.25 -1.82
C VAL A 576 -3.20 47.71 -1.65
N ILE A 577 -3.41 48.72 -0.80
CA ILE A 577 -4.73 49.34 -0.60
C ILE A 577 -4.62 50.83 -0.88
N ASP A 578 -5.24 51.26 -1.98
CA ASP A 578 -5.30 52.66 -2.38
C ASP A 578 -6.75 53.12 -2.55
N THR A 579 -7.18 53.96 -1.62
CA THR A 579 -8.48 54.66 -1.68
C THR A 579 -8.28 56.17 -1.67
N SER A 580 -7.05 56.65 -1.81
CA SER A 580 -6.72 58.07 -1.81
C SER A 580 -7.35 58.82 -2.99
N GLY A 581 -7.68 58.11 -4.07
CA GLY A 581 -8.42 58.61 -5.22
C GLY A 581 -9.89 58.90 -4.95
N LEU A 582 -10.44 58.48 -3.81
CA LEU A 582 -11.78 58.85 -3.37
C LEU A 582 -11.76 60.23 -2.69
N PRO A 583 -12.73 61.12 -3.01
CA PRO A 583 -12.84 62.40 -2.31
C PRO A 583 -13.23 62.17 -0.84
N ALA A 584 -13.06 63.17 0.01
CA ALA A 584 -13.45 63.06 1.43
C ALA A 584 -14.95 62.78 1.65
N GLY A 585 -15.79 62.93 0.62
CA GLY A 585 -17.24 62.79 0.67
C GLY A 585 -17.94 64.14 0.85
N THR A 586 -19.26 64.18 0.59
CA THR A 586 -20.12 65.34 0.88
C THR A 586 -21.35 64.88 1.68
N PRO A 587 -21.93 65.74 2.53
CA PRO A 587 -23.05 65.33 3.36
C PRO A 587 -24.26 65.09 2.47
N ILE A 588 -24.88 63.93 2.61
CA ILE A 588 -26.15 63.63 1.96
C ILE A 588 -27.18 64.68 2.44
N PRO A 589 -27.84 65.43 1.54
CA PRO A 589 -28.74 66.50 1.94
C PRO A 589 -29.83 66.00 2.90
N GLY A 590 -29.84 66.51 4.14
CA GLY A 590 -30.87 66.17 5.11
C GLY A 590 -32.26 66.64 4.65
N GLY A 591 -33.20 65.70 4.49
CA GLY A 591 -34.60 66.03 4.13
C GLY A 591 -35.31 65.09 3.14
N LEU A 592 -34.73 63.93 2.79
CA LEU A 592 -35.22 63.05 1.72
C LEU A 592 -36.46 62.20 2.06
N GLY A 593 -37.01 62.36 3.28
CA GLY A 593 -38.20 61.62 3.73
C GLY A 593 -37.91 60.14 4.00
N ASP A 594 -38.81 59.48 4.76
CA ASP A 594 -38.60 58.13 5.29
C ASP A 594 -38.37 57.03 4.23
N ALA A 595 -38.67 57.31 2.95
CA ALA A 595 -38.50 56.37 1.84
C ALA A 595 -37.07 56.29 1.27
N TYR A 596 -36.25 57.33 1.47
CA TYR A 596 -34.80 57.33 1.18
C TYR A 596 -33.97 57.20 2.47
N ASN A 597 -34.65 56.97 3.59
CA ASN A 597 -34.13 56.85 4.96
C ASN A 597 -33.98 55.37 5.36
N ILE A 598 -33.75 54.48 4.39
CA ILE A 598 -33.67 53.03 4.60
C ILE A 598 -32.31 52.56 5.12
N TYR A 599 -31.27 53.40 5.03
CA TYR A 599 -30.00 53.20 5.72
C TYR A 599 -29.72 54.44 6.57
N ASN A 600 -30.06 54.35 7.86
CA ASN A 600 -29.89 55.39 8.88
C ASN A 600 -28.39 55.61 9.25
N GLU A 601 -27.49 54.98 8.51
CA GLU A 601 -26.05 55.06 8.69
C GLU A 601 -25.54 56.22 7.86
N GLN A 602 -25.21 57.28 8.58
CA GLN A 602 -24.34 58.32 8.09
C GLN A 602 -23.11 57.67 7.45
N TYR A 603 -22.94 57.86 6.14
CA TYR A 603 -21.75 57.47 5.37
C TYR A 603 -20.71 58.58 5.46
N PRO A 604 -19.75 58.52 6.40
CA PRO A 604 -18.77 59.56 6.61
C PRO A 604 -17.70 59.61 5.53
N GLY A 605 -17.60 58.64 4.62
CA GLY A 605 -16.36 58.44 3.85
C GLY A 605 -15.25 57.86 4.74
N GLY A 606 -14.01 57.89 4.25
CA GLY A 606 -12.86 57.27 4.91
C GLY A 606 -12.86 55.74 4.86
N ALA A 607 -11.75 55.15 5.29
CA ALA A 607 -11.57 53.70 5.35
C ALA A 607 -11.79 53.18 6.77
N GLY A 608 -12.50 52.06 6.92
CA GLY A 608 -12.60 51.35 8.19
C GLY A 608 -12.44 49.85 8.02
N GLY A 609 -12.58 49.11 9.13
CA GLY A 609 -12.53 47.65 9.11
C GLY A 609 -11.22 47.10 9.66
N HIS A 610 -10.86 45.91 9.19
CA HIS A 610 -9.73 45.13 9.68
C HIS A 610 -8.90 44.56 8.52
N ILE A 611 -7.59 44.62 8.66
CA ILE A 611 -6.61 43.93 7.84
C ILE A 611 -5.71 43.14 8.79
N SER A 612 -5.73 41.82 8.64
CA SER A 612 -4.76 40.92 9.25
C SER A 612 -3.67 40.64 8.22
N LEU A 613 -2.42 40.85 8.59
CA LEU A 613 -1.27 40.43 7.79
C LEU A 613 -0.94 38.95 8.01
N GLY A 614 -1.47 38.34 9.07
CA GLY A 614 -1.27 36.92 9.30
C GLY A 614 0.18 36.58 9.71
N ALA A 615 0.69 35.43 9.29
CA ALA A 615 2.00 34.92 9.67
C ALA A 615 3.02 34.92 8.52
N GLY A 616 4.02 35.79 8.62
CA GLY A 616 5.22 35.75 7.78
C GLY A 616 5.90 37.11 7.78
N SER A 617 6.62 37.47 6.73
CA SER A 617 7.19 38.81 6.54
C SER A 617 6.40 39.63 5.53
N ASP A 618 5.28 40.17 6.00
CA ASP A 618 4.29 40.80 5.13
C ASP A 618 4.60 42.26 4.82
N THR A 619 4.16 42.73 3.66
CA THR A 619 4.24 44.13 3.26
C THR A 619 2.86 44.68 2.89
N LEU A 620 2.47 45.79 3.51
CA LEU A 620 1.24 46.52 3.20
C LEU A 620 1.56 47.94 2.72
N GLU A 621 1.26 48.24 1.45
CA GLU A 621 1.20 49.59 0.92
C GLU A 621 -0.20 50.20 1.15
N LEU A 622 -0.24 51.34 1.83
CA LEU A 622 -1.49 51.93 2.30
C LEU A 622 -1.61 53.41 1.92
N ALA A 623 -2.66 53.71 1.16
CA ALA A 623 -3.15 55.04 0.87
C ALA A 623 -4.65 55.10 1.19
N VAL A 624 -5.05 55.92 2.16
CA VAL A 624 -6.47 56.01 2.55
C VAL A 624 -7.00 57.43 2.49
N SER A 625 -8.22 57.56 2.00
CA SER A 625 -8.96 58.83 1.98
C SER A 625 -9.41 59.22 3.39
N ASP A 626 -9.51 60.53 3.66
CA ASP A 626 -10.11 61.06 4.88
C ASP A 626 -11.64 60.97 4.87
N PRO A 627 -12.30 60.78 6.03
CA PRO A 627 -13.74 60.96 6.13
C PRO A 627 -14.14 62.45 6.06
N PHE A 628 -15.35 62.70 5.58
CA PHE A 628 -16.00 64.01 5.56
C PHE A 628 -16.36 64.51 6.97
N TYR A 629 -16.76 63.59 7.87
CA TYR A 629 -17.14 63.89 9.25
C TYR A 629 -17.03 62.66 10.15
N GLY A 630 -16.88 62.90 11.44
CA GLY A 630 -16.72 61.81 12.40
C GLY A 630 -15.32 61.22 12.36
N GLU A 631 -15.16 60.10 13.03
CA GLU A 631 -13.91 59.36 13.11
C GLU A 631 -14.11 58.01 12.41
N ARG A 632 -13.13 57.58 11.63
CA ARG A 632 -13.09 56.27 10.97
C ARG A 632 -11.79 55.58 11.30
N THR A 633 -11.86 54.30 11.64
CA THR A 633 -10.69 53.53 12.07
C THR A 633 -10.54 52.29 11.20
N LEU A 634 -9.38 52.20 10.56
CA LEU A 634 -8.86 50.98 9.97
C LEU A 634 -7.88 50.34 10.95
N VAL A 635 -8.09 49.08 11.29
CA VAL A 635 -7.20 48.32 12.16
C VAL A 635 -6.34 47.42 11.29
N VAL A 636 -5.02 47.48 11.48
CA VAL A 636 -4.03 46.61 10.83
C VAL A 636 -3.31 45.83 11.92
N THR A 637 -3.37 44.51 11.85
CA THR A 637 -2.72 43.62 12.81
C THR A 637 -1.66 42.77 12.12
N GLY A 638 -0.46 42.81 12.68
CA GLY A 638 0.62 41.87 12.40
C GLY A 638 0.80 40.82 13.50
N ASN A 639 1.79 39.94 13.35
CA ASN A 639 2.02 38.78 14.22
C ASN A 639 3.09 38.96 15.30
N ALA A 640 3.69 40.15 15.43
CA ALA A 640 4.86 40.44 16.28
C ALA A 640 4.76 40.11 17.79
N PHE A 641 3.64 39.52 18.24
CA PHE A 641 3.44 39.11 19.62
C PHE A 641 3.95 37.70 19.94
N TYR A 642 4.26 36.86 18.93
CA TYR A 642 4.36 35.42 19.18
C TYR A 642 5.74 34.75 19.09
N GLU A 643 6.71 35.11 18.23
CA GLU A 643 8.02 34.39 18.24
C GLU A 643 9.26 35.28 17.96
N GLU A 644 10.40 34.95 18.60
CA GLU A 644 11.69 35.60 18.33
C GLU A 644 12.26 35.12 16.98
N GLY A 645 12.15 35.95 15.94
CA GLY A 645 13.18 36.03 14.89
C GLY A 645 12.93 35.43 13.51
N ALA A 646 11.68 35.33 13.02
CA ALA A 646 11.41 34.97 11.62
C ALA A 646 10.50 35.97 10.87
N ASP A 647 9.64 36.72 11.58
CA ASP A 647 8.53 37.44 10.95
C ASP A 647 8.69 38.97 11.05
N TRP A 648 8.58 39.67 9.91
CA TRP A 648 8.81 41.11 9.78
C TRP A 648 7.72 41.83 8.96
N ASP A 649 6.75 42.41 9.67
CA ASP A 649 5.65 43.12 9.02
C ASP A 649 6.01 44.59 8.75
N HIS A 650 5.82 45.02 7.51
CA HIS A 650 6.18 46.34 7.02
C HIS A 650 4.97 47.07 6.42
N VAL A 651 4.59 48.19 7.04
CA VAL A 651 3.55 49.09 6.50
C VAL A 651 4.19 50.29 5.81
N ILE A 652 3.86 50.52 4.55
CA ILE A 652 4.32 51.66 3.73
C ILE A 652 3.14 52.61 3.51
N LEU A 653 3.21 53.80 4.10
CA LEU A 653 2.24 54.87 3.89
C LEU A 653 2.64 55.66 2.65
N THR A 654 1.88 55.56 1.58
CA THR A 654 2.27 56.14 0.28
C THR A 654 1.91 57.62 0.14
N GLU A 655 0.91 58.10 0.88
CA GLU A 655 0.41 59.49 0.80
C GLU A 655 0.66 60.33 2.07
N TRP A 656 0.90 59.71 3.22
CA TRP A 656 1.08 60.44 4.47
C TRP A 656 2.54 60.57 4.86
N THR A 657 2.99 61.81 5.10
CA THR A 657 4.27 62.08 5.76
C THR A 657 4.10 62.07 7.27
N GLN A 658 5.20 61.95 8.01
CA GLN A 658 5.15 62.02 9.47
C GLN A 658 4.57 63.35 9.97
N ALA A 659 4.69 64.44 9.19
CA ALA A 659 4.18 65.75 9.57
C ALA A 659 2.65 65.88 9.44
N ASP A 660 2.01 64.97 8.69
CA ASP A 660 0.58 64.99 8.41
C ASP A 660 -0.26 64.28 9.50
N LEU A 661 0.40 63.61 10.45
CA LEU A 661 -0.22 62.68 11.38
C LEU A 661 -0.02 63.07 12.84
N ASP A 662 -1.09 62.96 13.64
CA ASP A 662 -0.99 62.83 15.09
C ASP A 662 -0.82 61.36 15.45
N ILE A 663 0.23 61.04 16.22
CA ILE A 663 0.66 59.68 16.48
C ILE A 663 0.57 59.40 17.98
N ASN A 664 -0.28 58.46 18.35
CA ASN A 664 -0.57 58.13 19.74
C ASN A 664 -0.37 56.64 19.99
N MET A 665 0.36 56.30 21.05
CA MET A 665 0.40 54.91 21.53
C MET A 665 -0.90 54.55 22.23
N PHE A 666 -1.35 53.32 22.06
CA PHE A 666 -2.51 52.79 22.78
C PHE A 666 -2.33 51.32 23.16
N THR A 667 -3.28 50.82 23.94
CA THR A 667 -3.44 49.40 24.23
C THR A 667 -4.87 49.05 23.88
N ASP A 668 -5.05 48.02 23.06
CA ASP A 668 -6.38 47.58 22.65
C ASP A 668 -7.11 46.83 23.78
N ASP A 669 -8.36 46.43 23.52
CA ASP A 669 -9.18 45.71 24.48
C ASP A 669 -8.64 44.30 24.82
N TYR A 670 -7.72 43.78 24.00
CA TYR A 670 -7.04 42.49 24.20
C TYR A 670 -5.71 42.64 24.96
N GLY A 671 -5.32 43.87 25.32
CA GLY A 671 -4.07 44.15 26.02
C GLY A 671 -2.84 44.23 25.11
N ARG A 672 -3.02 44.23 23.79
CA ARG A 672 -1.95 44.38 22.79
C ARG A 672 -1.59 45.86 22.67
N ALA A 673 -0.30 46.16 22.63
CA ALA A 673 0.18 47.52 22.42
C ALA A 673 0.24 47.84 20.92
N GLY A 674 -0.07 49.07 20.56
CA GLY A 674 -0.03 49.53 19.18
C GLY A 674 0.12 51.04 19.05
N PHE A 675 0.16 51.50 17.80
CA PHE A 675 0.22 52.91 17.43
C PHE A 675 -1.03 53.29 16.65
N ARG A 676 -1.65 54.40 17.01
CA ARG A 676 -2.73 55.01 16.23
C ARG A 676 -2.16 56.22 15.49
N LEU A 677 -2.20 56.15 14.16
CA LEU A 677 -1.94 57.27 13.26
C LEU A 677 -3.26 57.97 12.99
N SER A 678 -3.32 59.29 13.15
CA SER A 678 -4.56 60.07 12.99
C SER A 678 -4.35 61.27 12.09
N THR A 679 -5.20 61.44 11.09
CA THR A 679 -5.23 62.65 10.26
C THR A 679 -6.09 63.73 10.92
N ASP A 680 -5.87 64.99 10.52
CA ASP A 680 -6.76 66.11 10.88
C ASP A 680 -8.19 65.92 10.34
N GLY A 681 -8.37 65.10 9.30
CA GLY A 681 -9.64 64.75 8.68
C GLY A 681 -10.48 63.76 9.50
N GLY A 682 -9.90 63.11 10.52
CA GLY A 682 -10.59 62.12 11.35
C GLY A 682 -10.42 60.68 10.87
N GLN A 683 -9.49 60.42 9.94
CA GLN A 683 -9.07 59.05 9.61
C GLN A 683 -8.08 58.58 10.66
N HIS A 684 -8.27 57.35 11.13
CA HIS A 684 -7.37 56.65 12.04
C HIS A 684 -6.91 55.35 11.39
N VAL A 685 -5.61 55.06 11.55
CA VAL A 685 -5.03 53.76 11.25
C VAL A 685 -4.37 53.25 12.52
N GLU A 686 -4.86 52.12 13.02
CA GLU A 686 -4.34 51.44 14.20
C GLU A 686 -3.43 50.31 13.78
N LEU A 687 -2.15 50.43 14.10
CA LEU A 687 -1.13 49.43 13.82
C LEU A 687 -0.82 48.65 15.10
N ILE A 688 -1.06 47.36 15.09
CA ILE A 688 -0.88 46.48 16.25
C ILE A 688 0.03 45.33 15.82
N GLY A 689 1.16 45.15 16.48
CA GLY A 689 2.10 44.06 16.14
C GLY A 689 2.84 44.27 14.82
N ILE A 690 3.09 45.52 14.42
CA ILE A 690 3.86 45.88 13.22
C ILE A 690 5.30 46.26 13.61
N GLN A 691 6.28 45.83 12.82
CA GLN A 691 7.71 45.99 13.08
C GLN A 691 8.26 47.24 12.40
N GLN A 692 7.79 47.55 11.19
CA GLN A 692 8.28 48.69 10.42
C GLN A 692 7.15 49.53 9.82
N VAL A 693 7.32 50.86 9.87
CA VAL A 693 6.49 51.81 9.14
C VAL A 693 7.36 52.75 8.32
N THR A 694 7.09 52.84 7.02
CA THR A 694 7.72 53.81 6.11
C THR A 694 6.71 54.87 5.71
N PHE A 695 7.05 56.15 5.87
CA PHE A 695 6.20 57.28 5.48
C PHE A 695 6.49 57.72 4.04
N ALA A 696 5.57 58.49 3.44
CA ALA A 696 5.64 58.94 2.05
C ALA A 696 6.89 59.78 1.72
N ASP A 697 7.51 60.42 2.72
CA ASP A 697 8.74 61.19 2.57
C ASP A 697 10.02 60.32 2.67
N GLY A 698 9.87 59.00 2.80
CA GLY A 698 10.93 58.02 2.97
C GLY A 698 11.48 57.95 4.39
N THR A 699 10.81 58.54 5.38
CA THR A 699 11.15 58.35 6.79
C THR A 699 10.76 56.94 7.23
N ASP A 700 11.69 56.22 7.87
CA ASP A 700 11.46 54.86 8.39
C ASP A 700 11.44 54.82 9.91
N TRP A 701 10.45 54.13 10.46
CA TRP A 701 10.33 53.81 11.87
C TRP A 701 10.40 52.30 12.06
N VAL A 702 11.32 51.86 12.91
CA VAL A 702 11.37 50.47 13.41
C VAL A 702 10.83 50.51 14.84
N LEU A 703 9.75 49.77 15.10
CA LEU A 703 8.85 49.92 16.25
C LEU A 703 9.24 49.10 17.49
#